data_AF-A0A3G2G4D1-F1
#
_entry.id   AF-A0A3G2G4D1-F1
#
_cell.length_a   1.000
_cell.length_b   1.000
_cell.length_c   1.000
_cell.angle_alpha   90.00
_cell.angle_beta   90.00
_cell.angle_gamma   90.00
#
_symmetry.space_group_name_H-M   'P 1'
#
loop_
_entity.id
_entity.type
_entity.pdbx_description
1 polymer ?
#
loop_
_entity_poly.entity_id
_entity_poly.type
_entity_poly.pdbx_seq_one_letter_code
_entity_poly.pdbx_strand_id
1 'polypeptide(L)'
;MMANSLAYRLSIKAGVLAKKVKLSIPYDDKKLGARSSKEIKAFYFDYSSKKWKVDPTSKVDAEKKVVTVEGDGDTDYINGVISVPESSQLESFAPTSISGLKAADPTAGLQLMGVPSANQKGDANANYPIRVPSGLGGLQPSLSIGYSSGGGNGWMGDGWNINGLSSISVDTRWGTPEFDAAGETELYSLDGEMLVYPNQYLPHRHNDLSEYNTAITTEKQLRTDHTDPNSSLVKKFYLRKNHDFSLIERIGNSPGGYTWKVTSTDGTKRYYGGSPDSMLSGVGGISHWGLRMIEDVHGNTMNFTYYNVGGGGGQFYQIEKISYGRNKDYTVNFIKESSITRKDISINAKQGFARSEPYLLKEIQVKYKTELIRTYKMDYIDGEFYKTLLKRIYIVPHNPCSTTLASKGEIRDIDDGSGGGGGTSGGIDPTCNEITDSYTFDYYNDVRDGQGNVKIYGPDTFIGLQHDKHAYSGFIRGLIKPSKINGNISSEKGFNFRPAAGLNFFYPSNDAYGHLMLGFPFGYSNSEAKNAQQLTDFNGDGIQDMIYRVPDEGLFLRTGYLDGSGNLAFNSSQPIGNYSGDFSFTETKTTNSGWDIGAVIYSKSQISSSSTSKTKTYLIDANSDGLTDIVHNGEVWFNRFDRNTGKSEMTKHSEHTENMIVKAKAIQVPIPCTEKGCPQDPVLPPTPITDVVKVWIAPKDGYIKFTDRIIISPSSYGMVTNPPQKMYYSVEIVNPTPLTSGSLIYYINGRIYLTELHAGDPVQNVTISRYNDYYTQMQNVPQNGINSNWGINNPNRLFVKSGEKIYIRLHKNLEQNYAIDSDPKITYVDPTSGAEISNNFALSQDYFQLNNGTYGDNMFLNNISAPIYLDAQGTATITVPSITFPYLTDKVNFRIVSENAAGIITDLITPETYDQQNLVTQAHSINLNVSASEPVHLRFIVESDSHTNFYTANWNGQISVNYQASTSINPNVQVYFLPIPEYPSFAVNQLTNKLHVSQLPNPGLSGNHNFGIQINKNIGNFSSLGTGSFYYIIKRGNDILAKRVVVISHTNSILVEKDMTTGQTINGISPIDFYTGDPTIVNGDSSKLITVQVYCKTGGDYALFNNYANYFQGKPFTVYYDNVNIFADTSATAVNTAMYNTKSVFFNNWGQFLYQPGSFSDYTYGPPIQATAFTADVTTQNTYPQCQGITNNADLAACILNTTTNPNAGNNTVANTVAQMKPRFVKPKGHVMIFM
;
A
#
# COMPACT_ATOMS: atom_id res chain seq x y z
N MET A 1 42.72 -7.05 23.79
CA MET A 1 41.34 -6.48 23.74
C MET A 1 40.53 -7.37 22.81
N MET A 2 39.28 -7.69 23.16
CA MET A 2 38.40 -8.43 22.26
C MET A 2 37.90 -7.48 21.17
N ALA A 3 37.98 -7.89 19.90
CA ALA A 3 37.33 -7.15 18.83
C ALA A 3 35.80 -7.17 19.03
N ASN A 4 35.11 -6.15 18.52
CA ASN A 4 33.65 -6.00 18.61
C ASN A 4 33.04 -5.81 20.02
N SER A 5 33.84 -5.45 21.05
CA SER A 5 33.27 -4.99 22.33
C SER A 5 32.70 -3.57 22.23
N LEU A 6 31.52 -3.34 22.82
CA LEU A 6 30.80 -2.05 22.79
C LEU A 6 31.50 -0.92 23.58
N ALA A 7 32.29 -1.28 24.60
CA ALA A 7 33.10 -0.36 25.40
C ALA A 7 34.32 -1.09 25.99
N TYR A 8 35.33 -0.32 26.41
CA TYR A 8 36.62 -0.83 26.91
C TYR A 8 36.98 -0.16 28.23
N ARG A 9 37.03 -0.91 29.33
CA ARG A 9 37.46 -0.39 30.63
C ARG A 9 38.98 -0.49 30.80
N LEU A 10 39.63 0.63 31.14
CA LEU A 10 40.96 0.65 31.71
C LEU A 10 40.82 0.91 33.21
N SER A 11 41.28 -0.01 34.05
CA SER A 11 41.19 0.12 35.51
C SER A 11 42.49 -0.24 36.21
N ILE A 12 42.93 0.62 37.14
CA ILE A 12 44.14 0.40 37.94
C ILE A 12 43.80 -0.51 39.11
N LYS A 13 44.41 -1.70 39.16
CA LYS A 13 44.22 -2.65 40.27
C LYS A 13 45.05 -2.33 41.51
N ALA A 14 46.20 -1.67 41.34
CA ALA A 14 47.05 -1.16 42.42
C ALA A 14 48.06 -0.12 41.88
N GLY A 15 48.47 0.82 42.74
CA GLY A 15 49.49 1.83 42.42
C GLY A 15 48.97 3.08 41.70
N VAL A 16 49.89 3.90 41.19
CA VAL A 16 49.61 5.11 40.38
C VAL A 16 50.49 5.06 39.13
N LEU A 17 49.93 5.37 37.96
CA LEU A 17 50.66 5.35 36.69
C LEU A 17 51.60 6.56 36.58
N ALA A 18 52.91 6.31 36.70
CA ALA A 18 53.96 7.34 36.57
C ALA A 18 54.12 7.90 35.14
N LYS A 19 53.52 7.25 34.14
CA LYS A 19 53.41 7.69 32.74
C LYS A 19 52.06 7.25 32.18
N LYS A 20 51.50 8.04 31.27
CA LYS A 20 50.25 7.69 30.56
C LYS A 20 50.42 6.41 29.74
N VAL A 21 49.38 5.58 29.72
CA VAL A 21 49.30 4.34 28.96
C VAL A 21 48.63 4.60 27.63
N LYS A 22 49.25 4.14 26.53
CA LYS A 22 48.67 4.22 25.19
C LYS A 22 47.77 3.03 24.91
N LEU A 23 46.46 3.26 24.85
CA LEU A 23 45.45 2.28 24.47
C LEU A 23 45.23 2.34 22.95
N SER A 24 44.96 1.20 22.30
CA SER A 24 44.64 1.11 20.86
C SER A 24 43.36 0.31 20.66
N ILE A 25 42.26 0.98 20.34
CA ILE A 25 40.90 0.44 20.30
C ILE A 25 40.49 0.21 18.83
N PRO A 26 40.12 -1.01 18.41
CA PRO A 26 39.71 -1.26 17.03
C PRO A 26 38.36 -0.61 16.68
N TYR A 27 38.14 -0.37 15.39
CA TYR A 27 36.85 0.04 14.83
C TYR A 27 36.52 -0.74 13.55
N ASP A 28 35.25 -0.72 13.14
CA ASP A 28 34.73 -1.43 11.97
C ASP A 28 34.23 -0.42 10.92
N ASP A 29 34.96 -0.27 9.83
CA ASP A 29 34.65 0.66 8.74
C ASP A 29 33.24 0.46 8.18
N LYS A 30 32.72 -0.78 8.16
CA LYS A 30 31.38 -1.07 7.60
C LYS A 30 30.26 -0.38 8.36
N LYS A 31 30.50 0.03 9.62
CA LYS A 31 29.53 0.73 10.47
C LYS A 31 29.57 2.26 10.34
N LEU A 32 30.47 2.81 9.53
CA LEU A 32 30.57 4.27 9.30
C LEU A 32 29.63 4.79 8.20
N GLY A 33 29.07 3.91 7.38
CA GLY A 33 28.28 4.30 6.21
C GLY A 33 29.13 5.12 5.23
N ALA A 34 28.68 6.33 4.90
CA ALA A 34 29.39 7.25 4.00
C ALA A 34 30.44 8.15 4.70
N ARG A 35 30.63 8.04 6.02
CA ARG A 35 31.52 8.92 6.81
C ARG A 35 32.99 8.47 6.75
N SER A 36 33.92 9.43 6.83
CA SER A 36 35.34 9.11 6.84
C SER A 36 35.77 8.50 8.16
N SER A 37 36.63 7.47 8.13
CA SER A 37 37.25 6.91 9.35
C SER A 37 38.02 7.94 10.17
N LYS A 38 38.50 9.03 9.55
CA LYS A 38 39.14 10.16 10.24
C LYS A 38 38.21 10.94 11.17
N GLU A 39 36.88 10.80 11.03
CA GLU A 39 35.87 11.43 11.91
C GLU A 39 35.73 10.72 13.26
N ILE A 40 36.23 9.48 13.40
CA ILE A 40 36.11 8.74 14.65
C ILE A 40 36.91 9.42 15.76
N LYS A 41 36.27 9.59 16.91
CA LYS A 41 36.89 9.98 18.18
C LYS A 41 36.74 8.86 19.20
N ALA A 42 37.73 8.77 20.07
CA ALA A 42 37.56 8.03 21.31
C ALA A 42 36.96 8.98 22.36
N PHE A 43 36.05 8.47 23.18
CA PHE A 43 35.45 9.16 24.30
C PHE A 43 35.77 8.39 25.57
N TYR A 44 36.02 9.09 26.66
CA TYR A 44 36.12 8.50 28.01
C TYR A 44 34.89 8.88 28.84
N PHE A 45 34.52 8.04 29.81
CA PHE A 45 33.43 8.35 30.74
C PHE A 45 33.96 9.12 31.95
N ASP A 46 33.62 10.41 32.05
CA ASP A 46 33.91 11.21 33.22
C ASP A 46 32.87 10.92 34.31
N TYR A 47 33.27 10.10 35.27
CA TYR A 47 32.47 9.72 36.43
C TYR A 47 32.06 10.90 37.33
N SER A 48 32.81 12.00 37.33
CA SER A 48 32.48 13.19 38.14
C SER A 48 31.29 13.96 37.57
N SER A 49 31.26 14.16 36.24
CA SER A 49 30.14 14.81 35.54
C SER A 49 29.09 13.84 34.99
N LYS A 50 29.31 12.52 35.13
CA LYS A 50 28.51 11.40 34.61
C LYS A 50 28.23 11.52 33.10
N LYS A 51 29.24 11.94 32.34
CA LYS A 51 29.13 12.21 30.89
C LYS A 51 30.30 11.62 30.12
N TRP A 52 30.02 11.17 28.90
CA TRP A 52 31.06 10.88 27.91
C TRP A 52 31.70 12.19 27.45
N LYS A 53 33.03 12.25 27.47
CA LYS A 53 33.83 13.37 26.97
C LYS A 53 34.80 12.87 25.91
N VAL A 54 35.00 13.67 24.86
CA VAL A 54 36.00 13.38 23.81
C VAL A 54 37.39 13.33 24.45
N ASP A 55 38.15 12.28 24.16
CA ASP A 55 39.56 12.21 24.56
C ASP A 55 40.40 13.09 23.60
N PRO A 56 41.09 14.14 24.10
CA PRO A 56 41.85 15.06 23.26
C PRO A 56 43.11 14.43 22.64
N THR A 57 43.55 13.26 23.14
CA THR A 57 44.72 12.53 22.61
C THR A 57 44.35 11.56 21.48
N SER A 58 43.06 11.44 21.13
CA SER A 58 42.56 10.48 20.14
C SER A 58 43.16 10.68 18.74
N LYS A 59 43.81 9.63 18.22
CA LYS A 59 44.40 9.56 16.87
C LYS A 59 43.93 8.30 16.15
N VAL A 60 43.44 8.45 14.92
CA VAL A 60 43.00 7.32 14.07
C VAL A 60 44.17 6.82 13.23
N ASP A 61 44.45 5.51 13.30
CA ASP A 61 45.30 4.77 12.37
C ASP A 61 44.38 4.03 11.39
N ALA A 62 44.27 4.57 10.17
CA ALA A 62 43.35 4.09 9.15
C ALA A 62 43.82 2.79 8.47
N GLU A 63 45.13 2.52 8.44
CA GLU A 63 45.69 1.29 7.88
C GLU A 63 45.46 0.10 8.82
N LYS A 64 45.59 0.32 10.13
CA LYS A 64 45.40 -0.71 11.17
C LYS A 64 43.99 -0.77 11.75
N LYS A 65 43.10 0.12 11.34
CA LYS A 65 41.70 0.25 11.80
C LYS A 65 41.56 0.34 13.32
N VAL A 66 42.42 1.17 13.93
CA VAL A 66 42.40 1.45 15.38
C VAL A 66 42.39 2.94 15.68
N VAL A 67 41.79 3.31 16.80
CA VAL A 67 41.90 4.63 17.42
C VAL A 67 42.80 4.51 18.65
N THR A 68 43.84 5.32 18.75
CA THR A 68 44.75 5.32 19.89
C THR A 68 44.54 6.53 20.80
N VAL A 69 44.54 6.31 22.11
CA VAL A 69 44.46 7.34 23.18
C VAL A 69 45.56 7.14 24.22
N GLU A 70 45.91 8.20 24.94
CA GLU A 70 46.92 8.20 26.00
C GLU A 70 46.30 8.66 27.34
N GLY A 71 45.95 7.69 28.17
CA GLY A 71 45.23 7.89 29.44
C GLY A 71 46.06 7.57 30.68
N ASP A 72 45.69 8.17 31.81
CA ASP A 72 46.19 7.90 33.16
C ASP A 72 45.32 6.91 33.96
N GLY A 73 44.11 6.62 33.48
CA GLY A 73 43.38 5.36 33.70
C GLY A 73 42.67 5.14 35.04
N ASP A 74 41.35 5.31 35.06
CA ASP A 74 40.38 4.43 35.75
C ASP A 74 38.97 4.75 35.18
N THR A 75 38.79 4.46 33.89
CA THR A 75 37.64 4.93 33.11
C THR A 75 37.30 3.98 31.96
N ASP A 76 36.09 4.14 31.43
CA ASP A 76 35.60 3.43 30.25
C ASP A 76 35.84 4.25 28.99
N TYR A 77 36.20 3.58 27.91
CA TYR A 77 36.43 4.16 26.59
C TYR A 77 35.49 3.58 25.54
N ILE A 78 34.98 4.42 24.64
CA ILE A 78 34.24 4.04 23.43
C ILE A 78 34.80 4.76 22.21
N ASN A 79 34.72 4.12 21.04
CA ASN A 79 34.93 4.78 19.75
C ASN A 79 33.57 5.22 19.19
N GLY A 80 33.46 6.43 18.66
CA GLY A 80 32.25 6.92 18.02
C GLY A 80 32.52 8.11 17.09
N VAL A 81 31.53 8.46 16.27
CA VAL A 81 31.52 9.70 15.49
C VAL A 81 30.58 10.70 16.15
N ILE A 82 30.93 11.98 16.16
CA ILE A 82 29.99 13.03 16.59
C ILE A 82 29.07 13.32 15.40
N SER A 83 27.91 12.68 15.37
CA SER A 83 26.80 13.17 14.56
C SER A 83 26.28 14.47 15.20
N VAL A 84 26.65 15.61 14.63
CA VAL A 84 25.80 16.80 14.75
C VAL A 84 24.40 16.44 14.22
N PRO A 85 23.32 16.97 14.82
CA PRO A 85 22.02 17.00 14.13
C PRO A 85 22.23 17.63 12.76
N GLU A 86 21.53 17.14 11.73
CA GLU A 86 21.69 17.65 10.37
C GLU A 86 21.17 19.10 10.27
N SER A 87 22.08 20.04 10.53
CA SER A 87 21.97 21.42 10.06
C SER A 87 22.17 21.45 8.54
N SER A 88 21.65 22.49 7.89
CA SER A 88 21.56 22.65 6.44
C SER A 88 22.82 22.23 5.66
N GLN A 89 22.56 21.68 4.46
CA GLN A 89 23.58 21.33 3.48
C GLN A 89 24.55 22.50 3.25
N LEU A 90 25.79 22.32 3.69
CA LEU A 90 26.90 23.16 3.28
C LEU A 90 27.28 22.80 1.84
N GLU A 91 26.62 23.47 0.89
CA GLU A 91 27.14 23.63 -0.46
C GLU A 91 28.60 24.07 -0.39
N SER A 92 29.45 23.39 -1.15
CA SER A 92 30.90 23.56 -1.06
C SER A 92 31.30 24.92 -1.64
N PHE A 93 31.69 25.86 -0.77
CA PHE A 93 32.36 27.08 -1.18
C PHE A 93 33.75 26.73 -1.77
N ALA A 94 33.80 26.56 -3.09
CA ALA A 94 35.04 26.59 -3.86
C ALA A 94 35.36 28.05 -4.25
N PRO A 95 36.33 28.71 -3.61
CA PRO A 95 36.73 30.05 -4.03
C PRO A 95 37.50 29.95 -5.35
N THR A 96 37.10 30.78 -6.32
CA THR A 96 37.73 30.98 -7.64
C THR A 96 37.70 29.81 -8.64
N SER A 97 36.56 29.64 -9.33
CA SER A 97 36.57 29.08 -10.70
C SER A 97 35.42 29.59 -11.57
N ILE A 98 35.69 30.60 -12.41
CA ILE A 98 34.93 30.80 -13.65
C ILE A 98 35.34 29.67 -14.61
N SER A 99 34.68 28.51 -14.48
CA SER A 99 34.95 27.33 -15.31
C SER A 99 33.76 26.35 -15.28
N GLY A 100 32.56 26.87 -15.53
CA GLY A 100 31.31 26.11 -15.36
C GLY A 100 30.12 26.60 -16.19
N LEU A 101 30.34 27.41 -17.24
CA LEU A 101 29.30 27.73 -18.21
C LEU A 101 29.02 26.49 -19.08
N LYS A 102 28.13 25.62 -18.59
CA LYS A 102 27.50 24.57 -19.41
C LYS A 102 26.81 25.21 -20.62
N ALA A 103 26.85 24.53 -21.76
CA ALA A 103 25.98 24.86 -22.89
C ALA A 103 24.51 24.81 -22.46
N ALA A 104 23.68 25.64 -23.09
CA ALA A 104 22.26 25.75 -22.74
C ALA A 104 21.54 24.40 -22.89
N ASP A 105 20.96 23.93 -21.80
CA ASP A 105 20.06 22.77 -21.79
C ASP A 105 18.63 23.29 -22.09
N PRO A 106 17.99 22.86 -23.19
CA PRO A 106 16.66 23.33 -23.58
C PRO A 106 15.56 22.90 -22.60
N THR A 107 15.84 21.99 -21.67
CA THR A 107 14.91 21.59 -20.60
C THR A 107 15.18 22.29 -19.26
N ALA A 108 16.33 22.97 -19.11
CA ALA A 108 16.72 23.69 -17.89
C ALA A 108 15.93 25.00 -17.71
N GLY A 109 14.65 24.85 -17.40
CA GLY A 109 13.70 25.94 -17.30
C GLY A 109 12.25 25.45 -17.23
N LEU A 110 11.95 24.28 -17.81
CA LEU A 110 10.62 23.67 -17.78
C LEU A 110 10.20 23.35 -16.34
N GLN A 111 8.90 23.46 -16.06
CA GLN A 111 8.35 23.18 -14.75
C GLN A 111 7.23 22.15 -14.84
N LEU A 112 7.59 20.87 -14.66
CA LEU A 112 6.66 19.74 -14.72
C LEU A 112 5.77 19.65 -13.48
N MET A 113 4.45 19.54 -13.69
CA MET A 113 3.52 19.08 -12.66
C MET A 113 3.47 17.55 -12.64
N GLY A 114 3.50 16.94 -11.45
CA GLY A 114 3.27 15.50 -11.29
C GLY A 114 1.80 15.13 -11.46
N VAL A 115 1.52 13.86 -11.76
CA VAL A 115 0.16 13.32 -11.74
C VAL A 115 -0.45 13.39 -10.34
N PRO A 116 -1.78 13.61 -10.19
CA PRO A 116 -2.42 13.61 -8.88
C PRO A 116 -2.23 12.26 -8.16
N SER A 117 -1.99 12.31 -6.84
CA SER A 117 -1.75 11.12 -6.01
C SER A 117 -2.65 11.08 -4.77
N ALA A 118 -3.03 9.88 -4.34
CA ALA A 118 -3.85 9.70 -3.15
C ALA A 118 -3.03 9.90 -1.87
N ASN A 119 -3.58 10.63 -0.90
CA ASN A 119 -2.99 10.74 0.44
C ASN A 119 -3.51 9.62 1.38
N GLN A 120 -3.04 9.60 2.62
CA GLN A 120 -3.44 8.63 3.66
C GLN A 120 -4.93 8.70 4.08
N LYS A 121 -5.68 9.72 3.62
CA LYS A 121 -7.13 9.87 3.84
C LYS A 121 -7.96 9.50 2.61
N GLY A 122 -7.32 9.18 1.48
CA GLY A 122 -7.95 8.89 0.20
C GLY A 122 -8.18 10.11 -0.70
N ASP A 123 -7.81 11.33 -0.28
CA ASP A 123 -7.95 12.51 -1.14
C ASP A 123 -6.93 12.45 -2.28
N ALA A 124 -7.33 12.79 -3.51
CA ALA A 124 -6.40 13.05 -4.61
C ALA A 124 -5.76 14.43 -4.44
N ASN A 125 -4.43 14.52 -4.55
CA ASN A 125 -3.70 15.77 -4.36
C ASN A 125 -2.72 16.01 -5.52
N ALA A 126 -2.58 17.27 -5.93
CA ALA A 126 -1.57 17.71 -6.91
C ALA A 126 -0.91 19.01 -6.43
N ASN A 127 0.29 19.32 -6.92
CA ASN A 127 1.05 20.49 -6.48
C ASN A 127 1.93 21.06 -7.58
N TYR A 128 1.82 22.37 -7.80
CA TYR A 128 2.60 23.11 -8.79
C TYR A 128 3.40 24.22 -8.11
N PRO A 129 4.75 24.14 -8.05
CA PRO A 129 5.58 25.16 -7.41
C PRO A 129 5.35 26.58 -7.98
N ILE A 130 5.68 27.61 -7.20
CA ILE A 130 5.85 28.97 -7.72
C ILE A 130 7.34 29.27 -7.60
N ARG A 131 8.07 29.18 -8.72
CA ARG A 131 9.50 29.50 -8.77
C ARG A 131 9.73 30.99 -8.57
N VAL A 132 10.60 31.31 -7.62
CA VAL A 132 11.04 32.66 -7.24
C VAL A 132 12.58 32.72 -7.24
N PRO A 133 13.20 33.90 -7.49
CA PRO A 133 14.63 34.10 -7.29
C PRO A 133 15.10 33.78 -5.86
N SER A 134 16.37 33.41 -5.71
CA SER A 134 16.96 33.20 -4.38
C SER A 134 17.27 34.53 -3.69
N GLY A 135 16.92 34.62 -2.40
CA GLY A 135 17.24 35.75 -1.55
C GLY A 135 18.65 35.68 -0.95
N LEU A 136 19.05 36.73 -0.24
CA LEU A 136 20.28 36.71 0.56
C LEU A 136 20.20 35.61 1.62
N GLY A 137 21.32 34.91 1.84
CA GLY A 137 21.40 33.81 2.80
C GLY A 137 20.50 32.61 2.50
N GLY A 138 19.87 32.55 1.31
CA GLY A 138 18.85 31.56 0.98
C GLY A 138 17.43 31.91 1.44
N LEU A 139 17.20 33.09 2.05
CA LEU A 139 15.87 33.50 2.52
C LEU A 139 14.94 33.87 1.35
N GLN A 140 14.20 32.88 0.85
CA GLN A 140 13.21 33.00 -0.24
C GLN A 140 11.87 32.36 0.18
N PRO A 141 10.71 32.84 -0.32
CA PRO A 141 9.43 32.21 -0.03
C PRO A 141 9.31 30.85 -0.75
N SER A 142 8.75 29.85 -0.07
CA SER A 142 8.43 28.55 -0.65
C SER A 142 6.91 28.47 -0.84
N LEU A 143 6.46 28.56 -2.09
CA LEU A 143 5.06 28.73 -2.46
C LEU A 143 4.68 27.72 -3.55
N SER A 144 3.42 27.30 -3.58
CA SER A 144 2.88 26.47 -4.65
C SER A 144 1.37 26.66 -4.82
N ILE A 145 0.84 26.25 -5.96
CA ILE A 145 -0.58 26.08 -6.23
C ILE A 145 -0.89 24.60 -5.98
N GLY A 146 -1.73 24.31 -4.98
CA GLY A 146 -2.08 22.95 -4.59
C GLY A 146 -3.54 22.60 -4.87
N TYR A 147 -3.78 21.34 -5.19
CA TYR A 147 -5.10 20.72 -5.31
C TYR A 147 -5.30 19.67 -4.22
N SER A 148 -6.51 19.57 -3.67
CA SER A 148 -6.97 18.42 -2.88
C SER A 148 -8.44 18.14 -3.18
N SER A 149 -8.82 16.89 -3.47
CA SER A 149 -10.22 16.52 -3.74
C SER A 149 -11.12 16.61 -2.51
N GLY A 150 -10.55 16.55 -1.30
CA GLY A 150 -11.25 16.87 -0.04
C GLY A 150 -11.24 18.36 0.31
N GLY A 151 -10.61 19.19 -0.53
CA GLY A 151 -10.55 20.65 -0.39
C GLY A 151 -11.84 21.32 -0.84
N GLY A 152 -12.39 22.20 -0.01
CA GLY A 152 -13.56 23.00 -0.38
C GLY A 152 -13.21 24.20 -1.27
N ASN A 153 -14.26 24.88 -1.71
CA ASN A 153 -14.18 26.03 -2.61
C ASN A 153 -13.37 27.22 -2.06
N GLY A 154 -12.38 27.68 -2.83
CA GLY A 154 -11.46 28.75 -2.45
C GLY A 154 -11.19 29.78 -3.55
N TRP A 155 -10.07 30.50 -3.41
CA TRP A 155 -9.67 31.61 -4.31
C TRP A 155 -9.40 31.18 -5.76
N MET A 156 -9.11 29.90 -5.98
CA MET A 156 -8.80 29.32 -7.29
C MET A 156 -9.86 28.30 -7.74
N GLY A 157 -11.08 28.38 -7.19
CA GLY A 157 -12.16 27.42 -7.44
C GLY A 157 -12.16 26.24 -6.45
N ASP A 158 -12.89 25.19 -6.80
CA ASP A 158 -13.08 24.01 -5.94
C ASP A 158 -11.81 23.14 -5.87
N GLY A 159 -11.40 22.79 -4.65
CA GLY A 159 -10.21 21.98 -4.36
C GLY A 159 -8.85 22.67 -4.54
N TRP A 160 -8.77 23.85 -5.18
CA TRP A 160 -7.50 24.54 -5.49
C TRP A 160 -7.21 25.74 -4.59
N ASN A 161 -5.96 25.88 -4.12
CA ASN A 161 -5.53 27.02 -3.31
C ASN A 161 -4.01 27.30 -3.40
N ILE A 162 -3.56 28.43 -2.83
CA ILE A 162 -2.14 28.75 -2.63
C ILE A 162 -1.63 28.11 -1.33
N ASN A 163 -0.60 27.26 -1.47
CA ASN A 163 0.11 26.59 -0.40
C ASN A 163 1.44 27.30 -0.07
N GLY A 164 1.99 27.02 1.11
CA GLY A 164 3.25 27.60 1.60
C GLY A 164 3.10 28.90 2.41
N LEU A 165 1.85 29.29 2.71
CA LEU A 165 1.52 30.41 3.60
C LEU A 165 1.14 29.87 4.98
N SER A 166 1.80 30.38 6.03
CA SER A 166 1.52 30.02 7.42
C SER A 166 0.56 31.05 8.06
N SER A 167 -0.30 30.61 8.96
CA SER A 167 -1.23 31.48 9.69
C SER A 167 -1.61 30.92 11.06
N ILE A 168 -1.98 31.82 11.97
CA ILE A 168 -2.61 31.47 13.25
C ILE A 168 -4.11 31.81 13.16
N SER A 169 -4.96 30.91 13.62
CA SER A 169 -6.42 31.05 13.55
C SER A 169 -7.09 30.62 14.84
N VAL A 170 -8.27 31.18 15.13
CA VAL A 170 -9.18 30.64 16.14
C VAL A 170 -9.84 29.37 15.61
N ASP A 171 -9.82 28.31 16.41
CA ASP A 171 -10.43 27.02 16.12
C ASP A 171 -11.96 27.08 16.33
N THR A 172 -12.70 26.74 15.28
CA THR A 172 -14.17 26.84 15.22
C THR A 172 -14.87 25.48 15.20
N ARG A 173 -14.14 24.38 15.48
CA ARG A 173 -14.70 23.01 15.51
C ARG A 173 -15.82 22.84 16.54
N TRP A 174 -15.81 23.65 17.60
CA TRP A 174 -16.74 23.57 18.74
C TRP A 174 -17.77 24.71 18.75
N GLY A 175 -17.86 25.48 17.67
CA GLY A 175 -18.74 26.64 17.54
C GLY A 175 -17.98 27.95 17.29
N THR A 176 -18.74 29.04 17.29
CA THR A 176 -18.23 30.40 17.12
C THR A 176 -17.56 30.90 18.42
N PRO A 177 -16.38 31.55 18.36
CA PRO A 177 -15.75 32.15 19.55
C PRO A 177 -16.59 33.28 20.15
N GLU A 178 -16.60 33.37 21.48
CA GLU A 178 -17.36 34.40 22.23
C GLU A 178 -16.58 35.71 22.41
N PHE A 179 -15.24 35.67 22.39
CA PHE A 179 -14.36 36.81 22.65
C PHE A 179 -14.67 37.56 23.96
N ASP A 180 -14.79 36.79 25.05
CA ASP A 180 -14.99 37.33 26.40
C ASP A 180 -13.89 38.34 26.77
N ALA A 181 -14.25 39.46 27.41
CA ALA A 181 -13.31 40.55 27.67
C ALA A 181 -12.34 40.27 28.84
N ALA A 182 -12.72 39.41 29.80
CA ALA A 182 -11.95 39.11 30.99
C ALA A 182 -11.35 37.70 30.94
N GLY A 183 -12.18 36.73 30.57
CA GLY A 183 -11.80 35.34 30.37
C GLY A 183 -11.33 35.07 28.94
N GLU A 184 -10.46 34.08 28.77
CA GLU A 184 -10.11 33.54 27.48
C GLU A 184 -11.12 32.46 27.07
N THR A 185 -11.80 32.68 25.94
CA THR A 185 -12.77 31.73 25.37
C THR A 185 -12.30 31.08 24.06
N GLU A 186 -11.19 31.56 23.48
CA GLU A 186 -10.74 31.14 22.16
C GLU A 186 -9.71 30.02 22.23
N LEU A 187 -9.93 28.97 21.42
CA LEU A 187 -8.90 28.01 21.08
C LEU A 187 -8.13 28.50 19.85
N TYR A 188 -6.81 28.34 19.83
CA TYR A 188 -5.98 28.75 18.70
C TYR A 188 -5.38 27.55 17.98
N SER A 189 -5.06 27.73 16.70
CA SER A 189 -4.30 26.79 15.87
C SER A 189 -3.25 27.51 15.05
N LEU A 190 -2.11 26.85 14.84
CA LEU A 190 -1.05 27.24 13.92
C LEU A 190 -1.04 26.21 12.78
N ASP A 191 -1.28 26.65 11.55
CA ASP A 191 -1.30 25.81 10.35
C ASP A 191 -2.19 24.54 10.46
N GLY A 192 -3.28 24.66 11.23
CA GLY A 192 -4.25 23.60 11.49
C GLY A 192 -3.99 22.77 12.76
N GLU A 193 -2.78 22.82 13.33
CA GLU A 193 -2.46 22.14 14.58
C GLU A 193 -2.85 23.00 15.80
N MET A 194 -3.49 22.37 16.80
CA MET A 194 -4.02 23.08 17.97
C MET A 194 -2.90 23.58 18.88
N LEU A 195 -3.00 24.85 19.30
CA LEU A 195 -2.14 25.45 20.31
C LEU A 195 -2.72 25.22 21.71
N VAL A 196 -1.83 24.96 22.66
CA VAL A 196 -2.12 24.81 24.09
C VAL A 196 -1.22 25.73 24.91
N TYR A 197 -1.64 26.03 26.13
CA TYR A 197 -0.82 26.76 27.10
C TYR A 197 0.37 25.92 27.60
N PRO A 198 1.35 26.53 28.29
CA PRO A 198 2.34 25.77 29.04
C PRO A 198 1.64 24.76 29.96
N ASN A 199 2.20 23.56 30.09
CA ASN A 199 1.61 22.43 30.83
C ASN A 199 0.30 21.87 30.21
N GLN A 200 0.09 22.03 28.89
CA GLN A 200 -0.96 21.38 28.06
C GLN A 200 -2.42 21.82 28.33
N TYR A 201 -2.64 22.97 28.97
CA TYR A 201 -3.98 23.46 29.32
C TYR A 201 -4.73 24.13 28.15
N LEU A 202 -6.07 24.14 28.26
CA LEU A 202 -7.01 24.82 27.36
C LEU A 202 -7.73 25.96 28.11
N PRO A 203 -8.15 27.06 27.45
CA PRO A 203 -8.86 28.19 28.06
C PRO A 203 -10.05 27.81 28.95
N HIS A 204 -10.85 26.83 28.52
CA HIS A 204 -12.03 26.32 29.24
C HIS A 204 -11.75 25.05 30.08
N ARG A 205 -10.48 24.64 30.21
CA ARG A 205 -10.05 23.45 30.95
C ARG A 205 -8.59 23.64 31.39
N HIS A 206 -8.41 24.41 32.46
CA HIS A 206 -7.10 24.78 33.01
C HIS A 206 -7.08 24.58 34.53
N ASN A 207 -6.14 25.20 35.23
CA ASN A 207 -5.89 24.96 36.64
C ASN A 207 -5.26 26.21 37.27
N ASP A 208 -6.01 26.85 38.18
CA ASP A 208 -5.72 28.19 38.72
C ASP A 208 -4.78 28.20 39.93
N LEU A 209 -4.50 27.02 40.51
CA LEU A 209 -3.95 26.94 41.87
C LEU A 209 -2.45 26.66 41.90
N SER A 210 -1.93 25.85 40.97
CA SER A 210 -0.50 25.70 40.66
C SER A 210 -0.36 24.66 39.57
N GLU A 211 0.74 24.66 38.81
CA GLU A 211 1.07 23.65 37.80
C GLU A 211 1.10 22.19 38.31
N TYR A 212 1.01 21.96 39.63
CA TYR A 212 0.94 20.64 40.28
C TYR A 212 -0.40 20.28 40.88
N ASN A 213 -1.32 21.23 40.92
CA ASN A 213 -2.69 20.93 41.26
C ASN A 213 -3.32 20.15 40.08
N THR A 214 -4.35 19.40 40.42
CA THR A 214 -5.03 18.45 39.53
C THR A 214 -6.54 18.63 39.58
N ALA A 215 -7.02 19.56 40.43
CA ALA A 215 -8.31 20.18 40.25
C ALA A 215 -8.26 20.99 38.95
N ILE A 216 -8.84 20.41 37.91
CA ILE A 216 -9.08 21.11 36.66
C ILE A 216 -10.30 22.01 36.86
N THR A 217 -10.11 23.31 36.71
CA THR A 217 -11.20 24.28 36.66
C THR A 217 -11.87 24.26 35.28
N THR A 218 -13.17 24.53 35.27
CA THR A 218 -13.95 24.83 34.06
C THR A 218 -14.35 26.30 34.00
N GLU A 219 -13.85 27.14 34.91
CA GLU A 219 -13.91 28.58 34.77
C GLU A 219 -13.18 29.02 33.50
N LYS A 220 -13.34 30.29 33.10
CA LYS A 220 -12.62 30.89 31.97
C LYS A 220 -11.31 31.51 32.46
N GLN A 221 -10.18 31.16 31.86
CA GLN A 221 -8.88 31.65 32.33
C GLN A 221 -8.76 33.15 32.14
N LEU A 222 -8.36 33.92 33.14
CA LEU A 222 -8.19 35.36 32.94
C LEU A 222 -7.09 35.62 31.89
N ARG A 223 -7.33 36.57 30.99
CA ARG A 223 -6.40 36.91 29.89
C ARG A 223 -5.05 37.43 30.38
N THR A 224 -4.98 37.89 31.63
CA THR A 224 -3.78 38.34 32.36
C THR A 224 -2.92 37.22 32.92
N ASP A 225 -3.44 36.00 33.02
CA ASP A 225 -2.80 34.94 33.78
C ASP A 225 -1.84 34.12 32.91
N HIS A 226 -0.80 33.56 33.53
CA HIS A 226 0.28 32.82 32.87
C HIS A 226 1.00 33.59 31.75
N THR A 227 1.10 34.91 31.89
CA THR A 227 1.97 35.76 31.07
C THR A 227 3.45 35.55 31.40
N ASP A 228 4.35 35.99 30.54
CA ASP A 228 5.79 35.85 30.74
C ASP A 228 6.27 36.63 31.98
N PRO A 229 7.12 36.05 32.85
CA PRO A 229 7.63 36.74 34.04
C PRO A 229 8.35 38.07 33.75
N ASN A 230 8.88 38.23 32.54
CA ASN A 230 9.59 39.43 32.09
C ASN A 230 8.69 40.38 31.26
N SER A 231 7.45 39.97 30.93
CA SER A 231 6.48 40.81 30.23
C SER A 231 5.05 40.31 30.42
N SER A 232 4.25 41.05 31.20
CA SER A 232 2.80 40.83 31.39
C SER A 232 1.95 41.02 30.12
N LEU A 233 2.58 41.34 28.98
CA LEU A 233 1.94 41.40 27.67
C LEU A 233 2.24 40.14 26.83
N VAL A 234 3.16 39.27 27.22
CA VAL A 234 3.50 38.07 26.43
C VAL A 234 2.86 36.84 27.06
N LYS A 235 2.23 35.97 26.27
CA LYS A 235 1.72 34.66 26.72
C LYS A 235 2.25 33.57 25.80
N LYS A 236 2.84 32.52 26.38
CA LYS A 236 3.49 31.43 25.63
C LYS A 236 2.49 30.32 25.28
N PHE A 237 2.74 29.66 24.16
CA PHE A 237 1.94 28.55 23.65
C PHE A 237 2.84 27.45 23.09
N TYR A 238 2.28 26.26 22.91
CA TYR A 238 2.95 25.10 22.33
C TYR A 238 2.00 24.34 21.40
N LEU A 239 2.55 23.65 20.40
CA LEU A 239 1.79 22.70 19.59
C LEU A 239 1.33 21.52 20.45
N ARG A 240 0.05 21.15 20.37
CA ARG A 240 -0.54 20.02 21.13
C ARG A 240 0.02 18.66 20.71
N LYS A 241 0.46 18.54 19.45
CA LYS A 241 1.06 17.36 18.83
C LYS A 241 2.19 17.82 17.90
N ASN A 242 3.07 16.91 17.46
CA ASN A 242 4.13 17.20 16.50
C ASN A 242 5.06 18.36 16.93
N HIS A 243 5.42 18.39 18.21
CA HIS A 243 6.22 19.48 18.80
C HIS A 243 7.63 19.52 18.21
N ASP A 244 7.95 20.62 17.54
CA ASP A 244 9.20 20.88 16.80
C ASP A 244 10.23 21.71 17.59
N PHE A 245 9.90 22.04 18.85
CA PHE A 245 10.63 22.97 19.73
C PHE A 245 10.62 24.44 19.28
N SER A 246 9.71 24.84 18.37
CA SER A 246 9.46 26.25 18.12
C SER A 246 8.82 26.94 19.33
N LEU A 247 9.34 28.13 19.69
CA LEU A 247 8.79 28.99 20.73
C LEU A 247 7.65 29.85 20.16
N ILE A 248 6.42 29.63 20.62
CA ILE A 248 5.22 30.35 20.16
C ILE A 248 4.79 31.35 21.24
N GLU A 249 4.69 32.63 20.87
CA GLU A 249 4.40 33.74 21.77
C GLU A 249 3.28 34.62 21.22
N ARG A 250 2.19 34.79 21.99
CA ARG A 250 1.19 35.85 21.79
C ARG A 250 1.65 37.10 22.51
N ILE A 251 1.42 38.27 21.93
CA ILE A 251 1.86 39.58 22.43
C ILE A 251 0.66 40.54 22.46
N GLY A 252 0.41 41.17 23.61
CA GLY A 252 -0.74 42.00 23.98
C GLY A 252 -1.60 41.35 25.08
N ASN A 253 -2.52 42.11 25.69
CA ASN A 253 -3.49 41.62 26.68
C ASN A 253 -4.99 41.76 26.28
N SER A 254 -5.33 42.33 25.11
CA SER A 254 -6.72 42.49 24.62
C SER A 254 -7.05 41.69 23.34
N PRO A 255 -8.22 41.01 23.25
CA PRO A 255 -8.63 40.24 22.06
C PRO A 255 -8.74 41.04 20.77
N GLY A 256 -8.89 42.37 20.85
CA GLY A 256 -8.89 43.26 19.68
C GLY A 256 -7.50 43.69 19.17
N GLY A 257 -6.40 43.29 19.81
CA GLY A 257 -5.07 43.83 19.52
C GLY A 257 -3.88 42.86 19.66
N TYR A 258 -4.11 41.56 19.83
CA TYR A 258 -3.02 40.58 19.91
C TYR A 258 -2.24 40.46 18.60
N THR A 259 -0.95 40.19 18.72
CA THR A 259 -0.07 39.73 17.63
C THR A 259 0.67 38.47 18.07
N TRP A 260 1.29 37.74 17.14
CA TRP A 260 2.00 36.51 17.46
C TRP A 260 3.41 36.48 16.88
N LYS A 261 4.30 35.75 17.54
CA LYS A 261 5.68 35.50 17.10
C LYS A 261 6.03 34.03 17.36
N VAL A 262 6.51 33.34 16.33
CA VAL A 262 7.00 31.96 16.39
C VAL A 262 8.49 31.99 16.10
N THR A 263 9.32 31.44 16.99
CA THR A 263 10.78 31.33 16.78
C THR A 263 11.14 29.86 16.63
N SER A 264 11.60 29.46 15.45
CA SER A 264 12.03 28.08 15.19
C SER A 264 13.43 27.80 15.74
N THR A 265 13.80 26.52 15.78
CA THR A 265 15.05 26.01 16.37
C THR A 265 16.32 26.44 15.62
N ASP A 266 16.18 26.80 14.34
CA ASP A 266 17.20 27.44 13.51
C ASP A 266 17.42 28.94 13.86
N GLY A 267 16.60 29.49 14.75
CA GLY A 267 16.59 30.91 15.13
C GLY A 267 15.76 31.81 14.21
N THR A 268 15.12 31.26 13.18
CA THR A 268 14.22 32.02 12.28
C THR A 268 12.95 32.43 13.03
N LYS A 269 12.61 33.71 12.96
CA LYS A 269 11.41 34.28 13.60
C LYS A 269 10.34 34.55 12.55
N ARG A 270 9.10 34.15 12.84
CA ARG A 270 7.90 34.41 12.04
C ARG A 270 6.93 35.24 12.88
N TYR A 271 6.50 36.38 12.37
CA TYR A 271 5.61 37.32 13.04
C TYR A 271 4.25 37.33 12.33
N TYR A 272 3.15 37.16 13.07
CA TYR A 272 1.79 37.09 12.53
C TYR A 272 0.93 38.22 13.09
N GLY A 273 0.15 38.85 12.20
CA GLY A 273 -0.60 40.06 12.51
C GLY A 273 0.26 41.26 12.91
N GLY A 274 -0.40 42.31 13.41
CA GLY A 274 0.23 43.58 13.80
C GLY A 274 0.16 44.67 12.73
N SER A 275 -0.52 44.41 11.62
CA SER A 275 -0.96 45.42 10.65
C SER A 275 -2.43 45.16 10.27
N PRO A 276 -3.23 46.20 9.92
CA PRO A 276 -4.66 46.02 9.63
C PRO A 276 -4.96 45.05 8.49
N ASP A 277 -4.06 44.90 7.53
CA ASP A 277 -4.18 43.94 6.43
C ASP A 277 -3.91 42.49 6.89
N SER A 278 -3.02 42.26 7.85
CA SER A 278 -2.60 40.91 8.28
C SER A 278 -3.50 40.27 9.35
N MET A 279 -4.68 40.84 9.65
CA MET A 279 -5.57 40.39 10.73
C MET A 279 -7.06 40.45 10.32
N LEU A 280 -7.83 39.41 10.62
CA LEU A 280 -9.30 39.46 10.53
C LEU A 280 -9.94 39.56 11.92
N SER A 281 -10.78 40.57 12.11
CA SER A 281 -11.55 40.78 13.33
C SER A 281 -13.06 40.71 13.09
N GLY A 282 -13.75 40.20 14.10
CA GLY A 282 -15.21 40.19 14.20
C GLY A 282 -15.71 41.05 15.35
N VAL A 283 -16.95 40.80 15.76
CA VAL A 283 -17.49 41.37 16.99
C VAL A 283 -16.78 40.71 18.18
N GLY A 284 -16.03 41.50 18.95
CA GLY A 284 -15.34 41.07 20.18
C GLY A 284 -13.82 40.88 20.04
N GLY A 285 -13.30 40.42 18.90
CA GLY A 285 -11.85 40.18 18.78
C GLY A 285 -11.34 39.77 17.39
N ILE A 286 -10.02 39.54 17.31
CA ILE A 286 -9.31 39.03 16.13
C ILE A 286 -9.42 37.50 16.11
N SER A 287 -9.78 36.92 14.96
CA SER A 287 -9.92 35.46 14.78
C SER A 287 -8.85 34.82 13.89
N HIS A 288 -8.09 35.63 13.14
CA HIS A 288 -7.11 35.14 12.18
C HIS A 288 -5.95 36.13 12.05
N TRP A 289 -4.73 35.60 12.06
CA TRP A 289 -3.47 36.33 11.94
C TRP A 289 -2.65 35.72 10.82
N GLY A 290 -2.58 36.41 9.68
CA GLY A 290 -1.68 36.06 8.59
C GLY A 290 -0.23 36.36 8.98
N LEU A 291 0.70 35.56 8.44
CA LEU A 291 2.13 35.83 8.55
C LEU A 291 2.45 37.20 7.94
N ARG A 292 3.01 38.13 8.73
CA ARG A 292 3.39 39.50 8.33
C ARG A 292 4.88 39.60 7.96
N MET A 293 5.75 38.90 8.68
CA MET A 293 7.20 38.97 8.48
C MET A 293 7.92 37.67 8.86
N ILE A 294 8.95 37.30 8.10
CA ILE A 294 9.99 36.34 8.51
C ILE A 294 11.32 37.10 8.65
N GLU A 295 12.11 36.76 9.67
CA GLU A 295 13.45 37.30 9.97
C GLU A 295 14.40 36.13 10.26
N ASP A 296 15.55 36.07 9.58
CA ASP A 296 16.58 35.05 9.85
C ASP A 296 17.58 35.48 10.94
N VAL A 297 18.49 34.57 11.33
CA VAL A 297 19.54 34.85 12.34
C VAL A 297 20.58 35.89 11.91
N HIS A 298 20.59 36.28 10.63
CA HIS A 298 21.48 37.30 10.07
C HIS A 298 20.78 38.65 9.86
N GLY A 299 19.50 38.76 10.23
CA GLY A 299 18.70 39.98 10.09
C GLY A 299 18.14 40.21 8.68
N ASN A 300 18.24 39.24 7.76
CA ASN A 300 17.52 39.31 6.50
C ASN A 300 16.03 39.11 6.76
N THR A 301 15.16 39.83 6.03
CA THR A 301 13.72 39.79 6.26
C THR A 301 12.91 39.55 4.99
N MET A 302 11.74 38.96 5.15
CA MET A 302 10.71 38.76 4.14
C MET A 302 9.38 39.28 4.68
N ASN A 303 8.71 40.17 3.94
CA ASN A 303 7.46 40.82 4.38
C ASN A 303 6.29 40.34 3.52
N PHE A 304 5.11 40.30 4.11
CA PHE A 304 3.87 39.80 3.51
C PHE A 304 2.77 40.86 3.74
N THR A 305 1.99 41.17 2.70
CA THR A 305 0.78 42.00 2.79
C THR A 305 -0.41 41.29 2.18
N TYR A 306 -1.61 41.59 2.65
CA TYR A 306 -2.84 40.87 2.31
C TYR A 306 -3.91 41.81 1.75
N TYR A 307 -4.76 41.27 0.88
CA TYR A 307 -6.09 41.83 0.70
C TYR A 307 -6.89 41.58 1.99
N ASN A 308 -7.43 42.65 2.56
CA ASN A 308 -8.40 42.59 3.66
C ASN A 308 -9.48 43.64 3.38
N VAL A 309 -10.45 43.28 2.53
CA VAL A 309 -11.43 44.21 1.95
C VAL A 309 -12.81 43.57 1.82
N GLY A 310 -13.86 44.37 1.97
CA GLY A 310 -15.23 43.88 1.81
C GLY A 310 -15.55 43.46 0.37
N GLY A 311 -16.28 42.35 0.20
CA GLY A 311 -16.77 41.88 -1.09
C GLY A 311 -17.71 40.68 -0.95
N GLY A 312 -18.69 40.55 -1.84
CA GLY A 312 -19.57 39.36 -1.92
C GLY A 312 -20.21 38.92 -0.59
N GLY A 313 -20.69 39.87 0.22
CA GLY A 313 -21.38 39.58 1.48
C GLY A 313 -20.48 39.33 2.71
N GLY A 314 -19.16 39.47 2.59
CA GLY A 314 -18.21 39.30 3.70
C GLY A 314 -16.89 40.05 3.51
N GLN A 315 -15.89 39.71 4.31
CA GLN A 315 -14.49 40.14 4.13
C GLN A 315 -13.73 39.15 3.24
N PHE A 316 -13.11 39.65 2.17
CA PHE A 316 -12.17 38.90 1.35
C PHE A 316 -10.76 39.01 1.93
N TYR A 317 -10.15 37.84 2.20
CA TYR A 317 -8.85 37.74 2.85
C TYR A 317 -7.90 36.78 2.14
N GLN A 318 -6.93 37.31 1.42
CA GLN A 318 -5.93 36.53 0.68
C GLN A 318 -4.60 37.28 0.61
N ILE A 319 -3.48 36.56 0.37
CA ILE A 319 -2.18 37.20 0.18
C ILE A 319 -2.23 38.16 -1.02
N GLU A 320 -1.68 39.37 -0.88
CA GLU A 320 -1.55 40.34 -1.97
C GLU A 320 -0.10 40.35 -2.47
N LYS A 321 0.88 40.44 -1.56
CA LYS A 321 2.28 40.63 -1.95
C LYS A 321 3.27 40.07 -0.93
N ILE A 322 4.36 39.51 -1.43
CA ILE A 322 5.52 39.08 -0.65
C ILE A 322 6.75 39.82 -1.15
N SER A 323 7.57 40.38 -0.25
CA SER A 323 8.75 41.20 -0.60
C SER A 323 9.98 40.79 0.21
N TYR A 324 11.11 40.48 -0.46
CA TYR A 324 12.32 39.90 0.15
C TYR A 324 13.61 40.33 -0.58
N GLY A 325 14.76 39.93 -0.06
CA GLY A 325 16.08 40.39 -0.51
C GLY A 325 16.54 41.67 0.20
N ARG A 326 17.78 42.10 -0.08
CA ARG A 326 18.53 43.09 0.73
C ARG A 326 17.75 44.38 1.01
N ASN A 327 17.17 44.98 -0.02
CA ASN A 327 16.36 46.19 0.09
C ASN A 327 14.90 45.94 -0.32
N LYS A 328 14.40 44.70 -0.11
CA LYS A 328 13.11 44.22 -0.64
C LYS A 328 13.04 44.24 -2.17
N ASP A 329 14.19 44.05 -2.83
CA ASP A 329 14.33 44.14 -4.28
C ASP A 329 13.53 43.06 -5.03
N TYR A 330 13.18 41.92 -4.44
CA TYR A 330 12.32 40.92 -5.08
C TYR A 330 10.89 40.97 -4.54
N THR A 331 9.91 40.90 -5.43
CA THR A 331 8.49 40.83 -5.05
C THR A 331 7.73 39.73 -5.79
N VAL A 332 6.78 39.09 -5.09
CA VAL A 332 5.77 38.20 -5.65
C VAL A 332 4.43 38.86 -5.38
N ASN A 333 3.67 39.18 -6.43
CA ASN A 333 2.43 39.94 -6.34
C ASN A 333 1.29 39.06 -6.85
N PHE A 334 0.26 38.83 -6.05
CA PHE A 334 -0.92 38.04 -6.38
C PHE A 334 -2.05 38.98 -6.75
N ILE A 335 -2.53 38.91 -7.99
CA ILE A 335 -3.49 39.85 -8.53
C ILE A 335 -4.86 39.18 -8.58
N LYS A 336 -5.78 39.63 -7.74
CA LYS A 336 -7.20 39.25 -7.82
C LYS A 336 -7.89 39.89 -9.03
N GLU A 337 -9.06 39.37 -9.39
CA GLU A 337 -9.91 40.05 -10.38
C GLU A 337 -10.41 41.43 -9.93
N SER A 338 -10.66 42.30 -10.91
CA SER A 338 -11.19 43.67 -10.72
C SER A 338 -12.67 43.71 -10.33
N SER A 339 -13.42 42.65 -10.64
CA SER A 339 -14.86 42.51 -10.43
C SER A 339 -15.20 41.11 -9.97
N ILE A 340 -16.37 40.94 -9.34
CA ILE A 340 -16.89 39.62 -8.95
C ILE A 340 -17.46 38.96 -10.22
N THR A 341 -16.84 37.88 -10.69
CA THR A 341 -17.24 37.15 -11.91
C THR A 341 -17.94 35.82 -11.58
N ARG A 342 -17.43 35.12 -10.56
CA ARG A 342 -17.90 33.82 -10.08
C ARG A 342 -19.31 33.89 -9.48
N LYS A 343 -20.07 32.81 -9.62
CA LYS A 343 -21.46 32.67 -9.14
C LYS A 343 -21.57 31.96 -7.78
N ASP A 344 -20.58 31.14 -7.45
CA ASP A 344 -20.51 30.23 -6.31
C ASP A 344 -19.77 30.84 -5.11
N ILE A 345 -20.04 32.11 -4.81
CA ILE A 345 -19.35 32.85 -3.73
C ILE A 345 -19.48 32.08 -2.41
N SER A 346 -18.36 31.53 -1.93
CA SER A 346 -18.28 30.88 -0.64
C SER A 346 -18.31 31.93 0.47
N ILE A 347 -19.21 31.79 1.45
CA ILE A 347 -19.29 32.63 2.64
C ILE A 347 -19.22 31.73 3.88
N ASN A 348 -18.28 32.00 4.77
CA ASN A 348 -18.08 31.28 6.02
C ASN A 348 -18.22 32.25 7.21
N ALA A 349 -19.13 31.94 8.13
CA ALA A 349 -19.41 32.76 9.32
C ALA A 349 -18.97 32.11 10.64
N LYS A 350 -18.27 30.96 10.61
CA LYS A 350 -17.88 30.19 11.80
C LYS A 350 -16.96 30.96 12.77
N GLN A 351 -16.27 32.00 12.29
CA GLN A 351 -15.41 32.86 13.10
C GLN A 351 -16.15 34.05 13.75
N GLY A 352 -17.47 34.13 13.63
CA GLY A 352 -18.31 35.19 14.23
C GLY A 352 -18.56 36.41 13.34
N PHE A 353 -18.04 36.38 12.12
CA PHE A 353 -18.27 37.37 11.06
C PHE A 353 -18.18 36.66 9.70
N ALA A 354 -18.81 37.24 8.68
CA ALA A 354 -18.76 36.69 7.33
C ALA A 354 -17.39 36.94 6.68
N ARG A 355 -16.62 35.87 6.46
CA ARG A 355 -15.53 35.83 5.47
C ARG A 355 -16.08 35.33 4.15
N SER A 356 -15.64 35.90 3.03
CA SER A 356 -16.10 35.56 1.68
C SER A 356 -14.93 35.33 0.73
N GLU A 357 -15.13 34.51 -0.31
CA GLU A 357 -14.15 34.29 -1.39
C GLU A 357 -14.72 34.72 -2.76
N PRO A 358 -15.03 36.02 -2.99
CA PRO A 358 -15.81 36.49 -4.13
C PRO A 358 -15.01 36.83 -5.39
N TYR A 359 -13.69 36.98 -5.30
CA TYR A 359 -12.81 37.21 -6.45
C TYR A 359 -12.04 35.94 -6.76
N LEU A 360 -11.70 35.71 -8.03
CA LEU A 360 -10.74 34.68 -8.43
C LEU A 360 -9.32 35.25 -8.47
N LEU A 361 -8.31 34.38 -8.42
CA LEU A 361 -6.91 34.76 -8.65
C LEU A 361 -6.68 34.88 -10.16
N LYS A 362 -6.39 36.09 -10.64
CA LYS A 362 -6.18 36.38 -12.07
C LYS A 362 -4.78 35.97 -12.52
N GLU A 363 -3.76 36.42 -11.79
CA GLU A 363 -2.35 36.15 -12.11
C GLU A 363 -1.41 36.37 -10.92
N ILE A 364 -0.22 35.76 -10.98
CA ILE A 364 0.88 35.94 -10.00
C ILE A 364 2.09 36.50 -10.74
N GLN A 365 2.54 37.71 -10.38
CA GLN A 365 3.68 38.38 -10.99
C GLN A 365 4.92 38.34 -10.07
N VAL A 366 6.00 37.70 -10.53
CA VAL A 366 7.31 37.73 -9.86
C VAL A 366 8.17 38.82 -10.48
N LYS A 367 8.70 39.75 -9.68
CA LYS A 367 9.45 40.94 -10.13
C LYS A 367 10.77 41.11 -9.39
N TYR A 368 11.73 41.73 -10.08
CA TYR A 368 12.90 42.36 -9.46
C TYR A 368 12.79 43.87 -9.64
N LYS A 369 12.66 44.59 -8.53
CA LYS A 369 12.36 46.02 -8.45
C LYS A 369 11.09 46.35 -9.24
N THR A 370 11.25 46.97 -10.41
CA THR A 370 10.18 47.32 -11.35
C THR A 370 10.07 46.33 -12.52
N GLU A 371 11.10 45.53 -12.77
CA GLU A 371 11.18 44.60 -13.90
C GLU A 371 10.40 43.31 -13.60
N LEU A 372 9.62 42.84 -14.56
CA LEU A 372 8.91 41.56 -14.46
C LEU A 372 9.90 40.43 -14.77
N ILE A 373 9.84 39.33 -14.04
CA ILE A 373 10.64 38.12 -14.32
C ILE A 373 9.77 37.08 -15.01
N ARG A 374 8.54 36.89 -14.50
CA ARG A 374 7.53 35.96 -15.04
C ARG A 374 6.16 36.26 -14.44
N THR A 375 5.12 35.91 -15.20
CA THR A 375 3.73 35.90 -14.74
C THR A 375 3.14 34.51 -14.87
N TYR A 376 2.53 34.00 -13.81
CA TYR A 376 1.64 32.82 -13.86
C TYR A 376 0.21 33.31 -14.05
N LYS A 377 -0.53 32.76 -15.01
CA LYS A 377 -1.93 33.11 -15.31
C LYS A 377 -2.83 31.90 -15.15
N MET A 378 -4.11 32.16 -14.89
CA MET A 378 -5.13 31.15 -14.65
C MET A 378 -6.35 31.39 -15.53
N ASP A 379 -6.94 30.32 -16.05
CA ASP A 379 -8.27 30.35 -16.67
C ASP A 379 -9.24 29.45 -15.90
N TYR A 380 -10.51 29.87 -15.82
CA TYR A 380 -11.54 29.20 -15.02
C TYR A 380 -12.77 28.84 -15.88
N ILE A 381 -13.59 27.89 -15.39
CA ILE A 381 -14.88 27.50 -15.99
C ILE A 381 -15.96 27.31 -14.92
N ASP A 382 -17.22 27.45 -15.34
CA ASP A 382 -18.39 27.05 -14.56
C ASP A 382 -18.56 25.52 -14.66
N GLY A 383 -18.53 24.83 -13.52
CA GLY A 383 -18.95 23.45 -13.34
C GLY A 383 -20.38 23.34 -12.78
N GLU A 384 -20.73 22.16 -12.25
CA GLU A 384 -22.08 21.89 -11.74
C GLU A 384 -22.48 22.79 -10.58
N PHE A 385 -23.77 23.10 -10.49
CA PHE A 385 -24.31 24.06 -9.52
C PHE A 385 -23.58 25.41 -9.53
N TYR A 386 -22.98 25.77 -10.67
CA TYR A 386 -22.15 26.95 -10.91
C TYR A 386 -20.82 27.00 -10.13
N LYS A 387 -20.33 25.85 -9.63
CA LYS A 387 -19.01 25.75 -8.97
C LYS A 387 -17.90 26.16 -9.92
N THR A 388 -17.05 27.11 -9.54
CA THR A 388 -15.90 27.50 -10.37
C THR A 388 -14.80 26.46 -10.26
N LEU A 389 -14.28 26.03 -11.41
CA LEU A 389 -13.18 25.08 -11.55
C LEU A 389 -12.00 25.75 -12.26
N LEU A 390 -10.77 25.42 -11.85
CA LEU A 390 -9.54 25.90 -12.49
C LEU A 390 -9.30 25.08 -13.75
N LYS A 391 -9.50 25.69 -14.93
CA LYS A 391 -9.29 25.01 -16.21
C LYS A 391 -7.82 24.94 -16.59
N ARG A 392 -7.05 26.03 -16.38
CA ARG A 392 -5.68 26.12 -16.89
C ARG A 392 -4.77 26.98 -16.01
N ILE A 393 -3.49 26.59 -15.88
CA ILE A 393 -2.39 27.42 -15.38
C ILE A 393 -1.35 27.54 -16.50
N TYR A 394 -0.82 28.74 -16.76
CA TYR A 394 0.22 28.94 -17.78
C TYR A 394 1.20 30.07 -17.43
N ILE A 395 2.43 30.00 -17.94
CA ILE A 395 3.51 30.98 -17.69
C ILE A 395 3.70 31.88 -18.91
N VAL A 396 3.82 33.19 -18.64
CA VAL A 396 4.23 34.22 -19.59
C VAL A 396 5.57 34.83 -19.13
N PRO A 397 6.67 34.67 -19.89
CA PRO A 397 7.98 35.24 -19.56
C PRO A 397 8.07 36.73 -19.91
N HIS A 398 9.13 37.41 -19.48
CA HIS A 398 9.38 38.83 -19.75
C HIS A 398 10.70 39.10 -20.49
N ASN A 399 10.84 38.57 -21.72
CA ASN A 399 11.38 39.32 -22.86
C ASN A 399 11.23 38.51 -24.17
N PRO A 400 11.04 39.15 -25.34
CA PRO A 400 11.08 38.47 -26.63
C PRO A 400 12.51 38.38 -27.20
N CYS A 401 12.72 37.42 -28.10
CA CYS A 401 13.80 37.29 -29.09
C CYS A 401 15.11 38.07 -28.85
N SER A 402 16.14 37.40 -28.32
CA SER A 402 17.53 37.82 -28.53
C SER A 402 18.49 36.63 -28.54
N THR A 403 18.63 35.98 -29.68
CA THR A 403 19.89 35.94 -30.46
C THR A 403 19.76 34.93 -31.60
N THR A 404 19.76 35.43 -32.82
CA THR A 404 20.26 34.65 -33.95
C THR A 404 21.72 34.30 -33.69
N LEU A 405 22.00 33.03 -33.44
CA LEU A 405 23.35 32.49 -33.59
C LEU A 405 23.73 32.65 -35.07
N ALA A 406 24.58 33.63 -35.36
CA ALA A 406 25.07 33.87 -36.71
C ALA A 406 25.91 32.68 -37.18
N SER A 407 25.29 31.80 -37.98
CA SER A 407 26.02 30.81 -38.77
C SER A 407 26.89 31.53 -39.80
N LYS A 408 28.19 31.24 -39.80
CA LYS A 408 29.09 31.68 -40.88
C LYS A 408 28.69 31.01 -42.20
N GLY A 409 28.66 31.79 -43.28
CA GLY A 409 28.94 31.27 -44.63
C GLY A 409 27.87 31.52 -45.68
N GLU A 410 28.29 32.22 -46.74
CA GLU A 410 27.74 32.25 -48.11
C GLU A 410 26.27 32.67 -48.34
N ILE A 411 26.14 33.85 -48.93
CA ILE A 411 24.97 34.28 -49.70
C ILE A 411 24.82 33.38 -50.93
N ARG A 412 23.64 32.78 -51.13
CA ARG A 412 23.09 32.46 -52.46
C ARG A 412 21.60 32.72 -52.45
N ASP A 413 21.14 33.54 -53.39
CA ASP A 413 19.72 33.77 -53.65
C ASP A 413 19.02 32.46 -54.01
N ILE A 414 17.84 32.23 -53.43
CA ILE A 414 16.78 31.46 -54.06
C ILE A 414 15.54 32.35 -54.09
N ASP A 415 15.26 32.80 -55.30
CA ASP A 415 14.16 33.66 -55.77
C ASP A 415 12.79 33.20 -55.24
N ASP A 416 12.08 34.07 -54.50
CA ASP A 416 10.74 33.82 -53.97
C ASP A 416 9.66 34.14 -55.01
N GLY A 417 9.67 33.35 -56.08
CA GLY A 417 8.90 33.58 -57.31
C GLY A 417 7.36 33.60 -57.16
N SER A 418 6.79 34.69 -56.63
CA SER A 418 5.42 35.14 -56.88
C SER A 418 5.21 36.63 -56.53
N GLY A 419 5.64 37.55 -57.41
CA GLY A 419 5.25 38.96 -57.33
C GLY A 419 3.77 39.16 -57.69
N GLY A 420 3.05 40.07 -57.02
CA GLY A 420 1.59 40.19 -57.23
C GLY A 420 0.79 41.34 -56.61
N GLY A 421 1.43 42.38 -56.06
CA GLY A 421 0.87 43.74 -55.91
C GLY A 421 -0.45 43.99 -55.14
N GLY A 422 -0.32 44.60 -53.96
CA GLY A 422 -1.13 45.79 -53.62
C GLY A 422 -2.14 45.69 -52.47
N GLY A 423 -1.75 46.14 -51.27
CA GLY A 423 -2.72 46.55 -50.25
C GLY A 423 -2.26 46.42 -48.79
N THR A 424 -2.00 47.57 -48.16
CA THR A 424 -1.89 47.81 -46.70
C THR A 424 -0.74 47.14 -45.92
N SER A 425 -0.52 47.69 -44.73
CA SER A 425 0.54 47.37 -43.77
C SER A 425 0.45 45.91 -43.30
N GLY A 426 1.26 45.07 -43.92
CA GLY A 426 1.42 43.64 -43.60
C GLY A 426 2.88 43.28 -43.33
N GLY A 427 3.59 44.09 -42.54
CA GLY A 427 4.72 43.53 -41.81
C GLY A 427 4.17 42.41 -40.93
N ILE A 428 4.74 41.21 -41.01
CA ILE A 428 4.46 40.17 -40.01
C ILE A 428 5.10 40.67 -38.72
N ASP A 429 4.31 41.43 -37.98
CA ASP A 429 4.63 41.91 -36.65
C ASP A 429 4.89 40.65 -35.80
N PRO A 430 6.10 40.48 -35.22
CA PRO A 430 6.40 39.30 -34.43
C PRO A 430 5.57 39.36 -33.16
N THR A 431 4.40 38.72 -33.19
CA THR A 431 3.45 38.64 -32.09
C THR A 431 3.97 37.67 -31.02
N CYS A 432 5.00 38.13 -30.31
CA CYS A 432 5.71 37.40 -29.25
C CYS A 432 4.80 37.18 -28.02
N ASN A 433 3.92 36.19 -28.12
CA ASN A 433 3.06 35.66 -27.06
C ASN A 433 3.44 34.20 -26.75
N GLU A 434 4.73 33.89 -26.66
CA GLU A 434 5.20 32.53 -26.36
C GLU A 434 4.89 32.15 -24.91
N ILE A 435 3.92 31.25 -24.74
CA ILE A 435 3.61 30.57 -23.48
C ILE A 435 4.69 29.50 -23.26
N THR A 436 5.44 29.56 -22.16
CA THR A 436 6.56 28.62 -21.93
C THR A 436 6.15 27.32 -21.26
N ASP A 437 5.13 27.36 -20.41
CA ASP A 437 4.54 26.19 -19.73
C ASP A 437 3.02 26.38 -19.66
N SER A 438 2.23 25.31 -19.87
CA SER A 438 0.76 25.34 -19.81
C SER A 438 0.18 23.99 -19.35
N TYR A 439 -0.65 24.02 -18.31
CA TYR A 439 -1.32 22.86 -17.70
C TYR A 439 -2.82 23.04 -17.76
N THR A 440 -3.54 22.13 -18.40
CA THR A 440 -5.02 22.11 -18.46
C THR A 440 -5.55 20.96 -17.60
N PHE A 441 -6.67 21.19 -16.91
CA PHE A 441 -7.27 20.24 -15.98
C PHE A 441 -8.69 19.85 -16.41
N ASP A 442 -8.99 18.57 -16.29
CA ASP A 442 -10.32 18.00 -16.41
C ASP A 442 -10.77 17.43 -15.06
N TYR A 443 -12.08 17.40 -14.82
CA TYR A 443 -12.70 17.02 -13.56
C TYR A 443 -13.75 15.93 -13.78
N TYR A 444 -13.87 15.00 -12.84
CA TYR A 444 -14.90 13.97 -12.86
C TYR A 444 -16.25 14.54 -12.40
N ASN A 445 -17.35 14.13 -13.04
CA ASN A 445 -18.71 14.61 -12.78
C ASN A 445 -19.66 13.41 -12.64
N ASP A 446 -20.11 13.16 -11.42
CA ASP A 446 -21.01 12.07 -11.02
C ASP A 446 -22.48 12.50 -10.97
N VAL A 447 -22.75 13.81 -11.07
CA VAL A 447 -24.08 14.41 -10.94
C VAL A 447 -24.90 14.32 -12.24
N ARG A 448 -24.23 14.22 -13.39
CA ARG A 448 -24.87 14.08 -14.72
C ARG A 448 -24.77 12.65 -15.26
N ASP A 449 -25.85 12.20 -15.89
CA ASP A 449 -25.81 11.00 -16.74
C ASP A 449 -24.98 11.24 -18.02
N GLY A 450 -24.74 10.16 -18.79
CA GLY A 450 -24.01 10.22 -20.07
C GLY A 450 -24.72 11.02 -21.18
N GLN A 451 -25.87 11.61 -20.90
CA GLN A 451 -26.66 12.49 -21.76
C GLN A 451 -26.71 13.94 -21.23
N GLY A 452 -26.17 14.19 -20.03
CA GLY A 452 -26.07 15.51 -19.42
C GLY A 452 -27.18 15.89 -18.44
N ASN A 453 -28.01 14.97 -17.94
CA ASN A 453 -29.13 15.30 -17.03
C ASN A 453 -28.78 15.09 -15.55
N VAL A 454 -29.29 15.96 -14.67
CA VAL A 454 -29.09 15.93 -13.21
C VAL A 454 -30.24 15.21 -12.49
N LYS A 455 -29.95 14.30 -11.55
CA LYS A 455 -30.97 13.49 -10.85
C LYS A 455 -30.62 13.18 -9.39
N ILE A 456 -31.55 13.41 -8.45
CA ILE A 456 -31.30 13.22 -7.00
C ILE A 456 -32.46 12.52 -6.24
N TYR A 457 -33.38 13.24 -5.56
CA TYR A 457 -34.24 12.70 -4.48
C TYR A 457 -35.75 12.50 -4.80
N GLY A 458 -36.48 11.88 -3.85
CA GLY A 458 -37.95 11.67 -3.81
C GLY A 458 -38.59 12.01 -2.44
N PRO A 459 -39.88 11.71 -2.19
CA PRO A 459 -40.67 12.23 -1.04
C PRO A 459 -40.64 11.40 0.28
N ASP A 460 -41.06 12.03 1.39
CA ASP A 460 -41.00 11.54 2.79
C ASP A 460 -42.09 10.51 3.22
N THR A 461 -41.79 9.70 4.26
CA THR A 461 -42.69 8.67 4.84
C THR A 461 -42.57 8.57 6.38
N PHE A 462 -43.65 8.18 7.10
CA PHE A 462 -43.70 8.06 8.57
C PHE A 462 -43.90 6.61 9.07
N ILE A 463 -43.26 6.23 10.19
CA ILE A 463 -43.24 4.86 10.73
C ILE A 463 -43.61 4.83 12.22
N GLY A 464 -44.50 3.91 12.62
CA GLY A 464 -44.93 3.72 14.02
C GLY A 464 -44.19 2.60 14.76
N LEU A 465 -43.91 2.78 16.06
CA LEU A 465 -43.18 1.82 16.92
C LEU A 465 -43.97 1.43 18.18
N GLN A 466 -44.00 0.14 18.53
CA GLN A 466 -44.58 -0.32 19.81
C GLN A 466 -43.76 0.16 21.03
N HIS A 467 -44.44 0.36 22.16
CA HIS A 467 -43.92 1.06 23.36
C HIS A 467 -43.67 0.11 24.55
N ASP A 468 -42.84 -0.92 24.33
CA ASP A 468 -42.60 -2.06 25.23
C ASP A 468 -41.26 -2.02 25.99
N LYS A 469 -40.17 -1.50 25.39
CA LYS A 469 -38.84 -1.32 26.04
C LYS A 469 -38.14 -0.04 25.59
N HIS A 470 -37.16 0.44 26.36
CA HIS A 470 -36.52 1.74 26.15
C HIS A 470 -35.00 1.74 26.37
N ALA A 471 -34.26 2.36 25.44
CA ALA A 471 -32.79 2.45 25.47
C ALA A 471 -32.22 3.47 26.48
N TYR A 472 -33.05 4.40 26.94
CA TYR A 472 -32.67 5.49 27.84
C TYR A 472 -33.51 5.40 29.12
N SER A 473 -32.88 5.70 30.26
CA SER A 473 -33.54 5.74 31.57
C SER A 473 -34.69 6.76 31.60
N GLY A 474 -35.68 6.55 32.47
CA GLY A 474 -36.88 7.38 32.56
C GLY A 474 -36.59 8.88 32.75
N PHE A 475 -35.53 9.21 33.49
CA PHE A 475 -35.07 10.58 33.70
C PHE A 475 -34.63 11.26 32.39
N ILE A 476 -33.80 10.60 31.57
CA ILE A 476 -33.29 11.18 30.32
C ILE A 476 -34.41 11.33 29.28
N ARG A 477 -35.35 10.38 29.23
CA ARG A 477 -36.51 10.42 28.32
C ARG A 477 -37.48 11.58 28.58
N GLY A 478 -37.49 12.15 29.79
CA GLY A 478 -38.25 13.35 30.11
C GLY A 478 -37.58 14.65 29.63
N LEU A 479 -36.28 14.62 29.36
CA LEU A 479 -35.46 15.80 29.05
C LEU A 479 -35.15 15.94 27.54
N ILE A 480 -35.04 14.82 26.82
CA ILE A 480 -34.70 14.79 25.39
C ILE A 480 -35.54 13.77 24.61
N LYS A 481 -35.75 14.04 23.32
CA LYS A 481 -36.33 13.09 22.34
C LYS A 481 -35.22 12.57 21.41
N PRO A 482 -34.42 11.57 21.84
CA PRO A 482 -33.29 11.06 21.04
C PRO A 482 -33.79 10.37 19.76
N SER A 483 -33.02 10.51 18.67
CA SER A 483 -33.31 9.91 17.37
C SER A 483 -33.43 8.39 17.48
N LYS A 484 -34.49 7.83 16.88
CA LYS A 484 -34.73 6.38 16.83
C LYS A 484 -33.83 5.64 15.84
N ILE A 485 -33.08 6.38 15.02
CA ILE A 485 -32.17 5.83 14.01
C ILE A 485 -30.77 5.56 14.62
N ASN A 486 -30.28 6.45 15.50
CA ASN A 486 -29.00 6.32 16.18
C ASN A 486 -28.94 7.22 17.44
N GLY A 487 -28.28 6.80 18.53
CA GLY A 487 -28.05 7.68 19.68
C GLY A 487 -27.05 7.18 20.73
N ASN A 488 -26.10 8.04 21.10
CA ASN A 488 -24.96 7.70 22.00
C ASN A 488 -25.09 8.27 23.43
N ILE A 489 -24.28 7.74 24.35
CA ILE A 489 -24.13 8.16 25.76
C ILE A 489 -22.64 8.16 26.13
N SER A 490 -22.14 9.19 26.84
CA SER A 490 -20.74 9.24 27.32
C SER A 490 -20.60 9.72 28.77
N SER A 491 -19.50 9.35 29.44
CA SER A 491 -19.18 9.71 30.83
C SER A 491 -17.67 9.76 31.09
N GLU A 492 -17.20 10.43 32.14
CA GLU A 492 -15.79 10.47 32.59
C GLU A 492 -15.70 10.40 34.12
N LYS A 493 -14.69 9.71 34.65
CA LYS A 493 -14.34 9.62 36.09
C LYS A 493 -12.82 9.65 36.26
N GLY A 494 -12.29 10.35 37.25
CA GLY A 494 -10.85 10.38 37.51
C GLY A 494 -10.50 10.69 38.97
N PHE A 495 -9.25 10.42 39.33
CA PHE A 495 -8.66 10.67 40.63
C PHE A 495 -7.25 11.22 40.45
N ASN A 496 -6.86 12.14 41.32
CA ASN A 496 -5.52 12.73 41.32
C ASN A 496 -5.08 12.99 42.76
N PHE A 497 -3.78 12.86 43.05
CA PHE A 497 -3.20 12.90 44.39
C PHE A 497 -1.76 13.43 44.38
N ARG A 498 -1.32 14.00 45.50
CA ARG A 498 -0.04 14.70 45.61
C ARG A 498 0.48 14.66 47.07
N PRO A 499 1.47 13.82 47.41
CA PRO A 499 2.20 13.93 48.65
C PRO A 499 3.30 14.99 48.52
N ALA A 500 3.49 15.80 49.56
CA ALA A 500 4.50 16.85 49.61
C ALA A 500 4.99 17.08 51.05
N ALA A 501 6.22 17.59 51.20
CA ALA A 501 6.83 17.93 52.48
C ALA A 501 7.68 19.21 52.36
N GLY A 502 7.78 20.00 53.43
CA GLY A 502 8.51 21.27 53.39
C GLY A 502 8.87 21.89 54.74
N LEU A 503 9.73 22.90 54.69
CA LEU A 503 10.26 23.66 55.84
C LEU A 503 10.01 25.16 55.68
N ASN A 504 9.75 25.84 56.80
CA ASN A 504 9.31 27.24 56.86
C ASN A 504 10.38 28.14 57.49
N PHE A 505 10.64 29.31 56.91
CA PHE A 505 11.61 30.29 57.41
C PHE A 505 10.91 31.63 57.70
N PHE A 506 10.80 31.96 59.00
CA PHE A 506 9.96 33.06 59.49
C PHE A 506 10.58 34.45 59.31
N TYR A 507 10.13 35.21 58.32
CA TYR A 507 10.06 36.68 58.38
C TYR A 507 8.73 37.16 57.78
N PRO A 508 8.06 38.17 58.38
CA PRO A 508 6.73 38.59 57.95
C PRO A 508 6.80 39.41 56.66
N SER A 509 6.32 38.81 55.57
CA SER A 509 6.04 39.49 54.30
C SER A 509 4.69 39.00 53.77
N ASN A 510 4.03 39.79 52.92
CA ASN A 510 2.77 39.41 52.28
C ASN A 510 2.98 38.59 50.98
N ASP A 511 4.17 38.00 50.80
CA ASP A 511 4.50 37.13 49.66
C ASP A 511 4.17 35.66 49.96
N ALA A 512 3.59 34.97 48.98
CA ALA A 512 2.96 33.65 49.19
C ALA A 512 3.93 32.47 49.34
N TYR A 513 5.25 32.67 49.28
CA TYR A 513 6.24 31.59 49.10
C TYR A 513 7.47 31.66 50.04
N GLY A 514 7.26 31.85 51.34
CA GLY A 514 8.31 31.79 52.38
C GLY A 514 8.81 30.38 52.74
N HIS A 515 8.69 29.39 51.85
CA HIS A 515 8.79 27.97 52.20
C HIS A 515 9.60 27.16 51.17
N LEU A 516 10.39 26.18 51.65
CA LEU A 516 11.04 25.18 50.81
C LEU A 516 10.15 23.92 50.79
N MET A 517 9.67 23.51 49.62
CA MET A 517 8.75 22.37 49.44
C MET A 517 9.22 21.42 48.34
N LEU A 518 9.04 20.11 48.54
CA LEU A 518 9.08 19.09 47.49
C LEU A 518 7.73 18.37 47.42
N GLY A 519 7.29 18.05 46.20
CA GLY A 519 6.09 17.27 45.94
C GLY A 519 6.24 16.28 44.78
N PHE A 520 5.25 15.39 44.66
CA PHE A 520 5.17 14.40 43.58
C PHE A 520 3.71 14.20 43.15
N PRO A 521 3.16 14.98 42.21
CA PRO A 521 1.78 14.84 41.76
C PRO A 521 1.59 13.64 40.82
N PHE A 522 0.50 12.89 41.02
CA PHE A 522 0.10 11.74 40.20
C PHE A 522 -1.42 11.72 39.99
N GLY A 523 -1.90 11.20 38.87
CA GLY A 523 -3.32 11.14 38.61
C GLY A 523 -3.73 10.45 37.32
N TYR A 524 -5.05 10.28 37.17
CA TYR A 524 -5.64 9.38 36.19
C TYR A 524 -7.13 9.69 35.97
N SER A 525 -7.57 9.79 34.71
CA SER A 525 -8.99 9.80 34.34
C SER A 525 -9.32 8.76 33.28
N ASN A 526 -10.56 8.25 33.32
CA ASN A 526 -11.15 7.32 32.38
C ASN A 526 -12.47 7.90 31.86
N SER A 527 -12.64 7.95 30.55
CA SER A 527 -13.90 8.23 29.89
C SER A 527 -14.42 7.00 29.13
N GLU A 528 -15.74 6.86 29.10
CA GLU A 528 -16.48 5.79 28.44
C GLU A 528 -17.55 6.39 27.53
N ALA A 529 -17.66 5.93 26.29
CA ALA A 529 -18.71 6.28 25.34
C ALA A 529 -19.35 5.02 24.75
N LYS A 530 -20.68 4.98 24.67
CA LYS A 530 -21.49 3.80 24.28
C LYS A 530 -22.60 4.21 23.30
N ASN A 531 -22.94 3.36 22.35
CA ASN A 531 -24.19 3.52 21.59
C ASN A 531 -25.35 2.89 22.40
N ALA A 532 -26.49 3.59 22.46
CA ALA A 532 -27.67 3.15 23.18
C ALA A 532 -28.72 2.49 22.27
N GLN A 533 -28.87 2.97 21.02
CA GLN A 533 -29.79 2.41 20.03
C GLN A 533 -29.31 2.75 18.61
N GLN A 534 -29.41 1.80 17.68
CA GLN A 534 -29.02 1.95 16.27
C GLN A 534 -29.94 1.12 15.36
N LEU A 535 -30.23 1.64 14.17
CA LEU A 535 -30.73 0.82 13.06
C LEU A 535 -29.56 0.12 12.34
N THR A 536 -29.69 -1.18 12.20
CA THR A 536 -28.77 -2.06 11.45
C THR A 536 -29.52 -3.37 11.19
N ASP A 537 -29.37 -3.95 10.01
CA ASP A 537 -29.77 -5.34 9.77
C ASP A 537 -28.90 -6.25 10.67
N PHE A 538 -29.51 -6.94 11.64
CA PHE A 538 -28.81 -7.74 12.63
C PHE A 538 -29.18 -9.22 12.54
N ASN A 539 -30.35 -9.55 11.99
CA ASN A 539 -30.79 -10.91 11.72
C ASN A 539 -30.46 -11.41 10.30
N GLY A 540 -29.90 -10.56 9.44
CA GLY A 540 -29.47 -10.89 8.08
C GLY A 540 -30.61 -11.00 7.07
N ASP A 541 -31.75 -10.35 7.30
CA ASP A 541 -32.94 -10.46 6.42
C ASP A 541 -33.04 -9.36 5.35
N GLY A 542 -32.07 -8.44 5.29
CA GLY A 542 -32.03 -7.32 4.36
C GLY A 542 -32.88 -6.12 4.78
N ILE A 543 -33.59 -6.20 5.92
CA ILE A 543 -34.43 -5.14 6.47
C ILE A 543 -33.71 -4.54 7.68
N GLN A 544 -33.88 -3.23 7.91
CA GLN A 544 -33.23 -2.56 9.03
C GLN A 544 -33.89 -2.96 10.35
N ASP A 545 -33.20 -3.75 11.17
CA ASP A 545 -33.57 -4.00 12.56
C ASP A 545 -33.20 -2.82 13.47
N MET A 546 -33.76 -2.80 14.68
CA MET A 546 -33.32 -1.88 15.74
C MET A 546 -32.65 -2.67 16.87
N ILE A 547 -31.32 -2.55 16.97
CA ILE A 547 -30.55 -3.03 18.12
C ILE A 547 -30.44 -1.91 19.17
N TYR A 548 -30.68 -2.24 20.44
CA TYR A 548 -30.57 -1.27 21.52
C TYR A 548 -30.32 -1.91 22.88
N ARG A 549 -29.73 -1.11 23.76
CA ARG A 549 -29.34 -1.49 25.12
C ARG A 549 -30.41 -1.07 26.11
N VAL A 550 -31.08 -2.02 26.75
CA VAL A 550 -31.99 -1.73 27.87
C VAL A 550 -31.14 -1.69 29.15
N PRO A 551 -31.19 -0.60 29.95
CA PRO A 551 -30.50 -0.55 31.23
C PRO A 551 -30.86 -1.75 32.11
N ASP A 552 -29.83 -2.37 32.70
CA ASP A 552 -29.91 -3.50 33.64
C ASP A 552 -30.51 -4.82 33.09
N GLU A 553 -31.07 -4.83 31.87
CA GLU A 553 -31.61 -6.04 31.22
C GLU A 553 -30.76 -6.57 30.04
N GLY A 554 -29.86 -5.77 29.47
CA GLY A 554 -28.92 -6.21 28.41
C GLY A 554 -29.27 -5.68 27.01
N LEU A 555 -28.87 -6.44 25.98
CA LEU A 555 -29.14 -6.08 24.58
C LEU A 555 -30.45 -6.69 24.08
N PHE A 556 -31.20 -5.89 23.34
CA PHE A 556 -32.46 -6.27 22.71
C PHE A 556 -32.42 -5.95 21.23
N LEU A 557 -33.09 -6.81 20.48
CA LEU A 557 -33.35 -6.69 19.05
C LEU A 557 -34.85 -6.46 18.84
N ARG A 558 -35.20 -5.61 17.88
CA ARG A 558 -36.49 -5.65 17.19
C ARG A 558 -36.25 -5.85 15.73
N THR A 559 -36.74 -6.97 15.21
CA THR A 559 -36.60 -7.23 13.79
C THR A 559 -37.47 -6.27 12.97
N GLY A 560 -36.91 -5.79 11.87
CA GLY A 560 -37.64 -5.05 10.86
C GLY A 560 -38.61 -5.97 10.11
N TYR A 561 -39.60 -5.37 9.44
CA TYR A 561 -40.34 -6.00 8.34
C TYR A 561 -40.91 -4.92 7.43
N LEU A 562 -41.23 -5.24 6.18
CA LEU A 562 -41.98 -4.34 5.30
C LEU A 562 -43.48 -4.63 5.41
N ASP A 563 -44.29 -3.57 5.58
CA ASP A 563 -45.75 -3.67 5.56
C ASP A 563 -46.29 -3.94 4.13
N GLY A 564 -47.59 -4.18 4.02
CA GLY A 564 -48.25 -4.44 2.73
C GLY A 564 -48.23 -3.27 1.73
N SER A 565 -47.70 -2.11 2.12
CA SER A 565 -47.46 -0.94 1.25
C SER A 565 -45.96 -0.72 0.96
N GLY A 566 -45.08 -1.58 1.47
CA GLY A 566 -43.63 -1.47 1.31
C GLY A 566 -42.94 -0.55 2.31
N ASN A 567 -43.62 -0.09 3.36
CA ASN A 567 -43.00 0.76 4.39
C ASN A 567 -42.34 -0.11 5.47
N LEU A 568 -41.19 0.35 5.98
CA LEU A 568 -40.52 -0.29 7.12
C LEU A 568 -41.38 -0.19 8.40
N ALA A 569 -41.55 -1.32 9.09
CA ALA A 569 -42.20 -1.48 10.38
C ALA A 569 -41.34 -2.42 11.27
N PHE A 570 -41.70 -2.60 12.55
CA PHE A 570 -40.89 -3.34 13.51
C PHE A 570 -41.71 -4.26 14.42
N ASN A 571 -41.15 -5.42 14.74
CA ASN A 571 -41.72 -6.40 15.68
C ASN A 571 -41.47 -6.03 17.15
N SER A 572 -42.03 -6.82 18.07
CA SER A 572 -41.83 -6.67 19.53
C SER A 572 -40.39 -6.97 19.95
N SER A 573 -39.94 -6.36 21.06
CA SER A 573 -38.60 -6.54 21.62
C SER A 573 -38.26 -8.00 21.98
N GLN A 574 -37.14 -8.53 21.51
CA GLN A 574 -36.56 -9.81 21.95
C GLN A 574 -35.15 -9.61 22.53
N PRO A 575 -34.74 -10.36 23.56
CA PRO A 575 -33.38 -10.28 24.11
C PRO A 575 -32.36 -11.03 23.23
N ILE A 576 -31.13 -10.55 23.18
CA ILE A 576 -29.99 -11.24 22.56
C ILE A 576 -29.34 -12.17 23.61
N GLY A 577 -29.19 -13.45 23.29
CA GLY A 577 -28.65 -14.48 24.18
C GLY A 577 -27.12 -14.60 24.14
N ASN A 578 -26.56 -15.23 25.17
CA ASN A 578 -25.12 -15.58 25.32
C ASN A 578 -24.10 -14.42 25.24
N TYR A 579 -24.55 -13.16 25.17
CA TYR A 579 -23.69 -11.98 25.25
C TYR A 579 -24.33 -10.89 26.10
N SER A 580 -23.57 -10.33 27.04
CA SER A 580 -24.04 -9.32 28.00
C SER A 580 -23.25 -8.01 27.95
N GLY A 581 -22.53 -7.76 26.85
CA GLY A 581 -21.77 -6.52 26.64
C GLY A 581 -22.62 -5.42 25.98
N ASP A 582 -21.98 -4.29 25.69
CA ASP A 582 -22.55 -3.28 24.78
C ASP A 582 -22.42 -3.76 23.32
N PHE A 583 -23.10 -3.13 22.35
CA PHE A 583 -22.86 -3.39 20.90
C PHE A 583 -21.93 -2.35 20.26
N SER A 584 -21.67 -1.23 20.96
CA SER A 584 -20.68 -0.23 20.59
C SER A 584 -20.14 0.43 21.85
N PHE A 585 -18.82 0.47 22.00
CA PHE A 585 -18.16 0.95 23.22
C PHE A 585 -16.74 1.44 22.96
N THR A 586 -16.40 2.60 23.51
CA THR A 586 -15.08 3.23 23.42
C THR A 586 -14.63 3.72 24.80
N GLU A 587 -13.44 3.32 25.22
CA GLU A 587 -12.77 3.83 26.42
C GLU A 587 -11.67 4.83 26.06
N THR A 588 -11.49 5.86 26.88
CA THR A 588 -10.32 6.76 26.83
C THR A 588 -9.69 6.84 28.21
N LYS A 589 -8.42 6.45 28.33
CA LYS A 589 -7.65 6.52 29.58
C LYS A 589 -6.61 7.62 29.49
N THR A 590 -6.47 8.41 30.55
CA THR A 590 -5.49 9.49 30.65
C THR A 590 -4.73 9.36 31.97
N THR A 591 -3.41 9.16 31.95
CA THR A 591 -2.56 9.23 33.16
C THR A 591 -1.73 10.50 33.14
N ASN A 592 -1.48 11.07 34.31
CA ASN A 592 -0.51 12.13 34.50
C ASN A 592 0.39 11.85 35.72
N SER A 593 1.66 12.24 35.64
CA SER A 593 2.61 12.11 36.75
C SER A 593 3.78 13.06 36.60
N GLY A 594 4.34 13.46 37.73
CA GLY A 594 5.47 14.36 37.78
C GLY A 594 6.14 14.49 39.15
N TRP A 595 7.05 15.44 39.24
CA TRP A 595 7.73 15.84 40.46
C TRP A 595 7.91 17.35 40.48
N ASP A 596 8.13 17.89 41.68
CA ASP A 596 8.36 19.31 41.86
C ASP A 596 9.17 19.68 43.08
N ILE A 597 9.83 20.82 42.94
CA ILE A 597 10.54 21.49 44.02
C ILE A 597 10.29 22.99 43.91
N GLY A 598 10.02 23.62 45.05
CA GLY A 598 9.84 25.06 45.19
C GLY A 598 10.70 25.60 46.32
N ALA A 599 11.56 26.57 46.02
CA ALA A 599 12.26 27.41 46.98
C ALA A 599 11.94 28.88 46.66
N VAL A 600 12.17 29.78 47.64
CA VAL A 600 11.78 31.21 47.69
C VAL A 600 11.80 32.01 46.37
N ILE A 601 12.69 31.69 45.41
CA ILE A 601 12.82 32.40 44.12
C ILE A 601 12.91 31.46 42.90
N TYR A 602 12.73 30.14 43.10
CA TYR A 602 12.89 29.13 42.06
C TYR A 602 11.98 27.93 42.34
N SER A 603 10.93 27.76 41.54
CA SER A 603 10.19 26.50 41.42
C SER A 603 10.53 25.82 40.10
N LYS A 604 10.41 24.49 40.06
CA LYS A 604 10.58 23.73 38.82
C LYS A 604 9.68 22.50 38.77
N SER A 605 8.83 22.48 37.75
CA SER A 605 7.93 21.38 37.42
C SER A 605 8.49 20.46 36.38
N GLN A 606 8.08 19.19 36.46
CA GLN A 606 7.77 18.47 35.25
C GLN A 606 6.60 17.50 35.48
N ILE A 607 5.46 17.74 34.83
CA ILE A 607 4.35 16.77 34.72
C ILE A 607 4.21 16.33 33.27
N SER A 608 4.10 15.02 33.09
CA SER A 608 3.77 14.39 31.81
C SER A 608 2.31 13.93 31.84
N SER A 609 1.61 14.00 30.70
CA SER A 609 0.28 13.41 30.52
C SER A 609 0.24 12.54 29.27
N SER A 610 -0.53 11.45 29.31
CA SER A 610 -0.71 10.53 28.20
C SER A 610 -2.15 10.05 28.13
N SER A 611 -2.82 10.28 26.99
CA SER A 611 -4.20 9.86 26.72
C SER A 611 -4.25 8.82 25.61
N THR A 612 -4.98 7.72 25.83
CA THR A 612 -5.18 6.64 24.85
C THR A 612 -6.67 6.32 24.73
N SER A 613 -7.24 6.47 23.54
CA SER A 613 -8.60 6.04 23.21
C SER A 613 -8.60 4.70 22.48
N LYS A 614 -9.54 3.81 22.82
CA LYS A 614 -9.71 2.50 22.19
C LYS A 614 -11.21 2.22 21.98
N THR A 615 -11.64 2.11 20.72
CA THR A 615 -12.94 1.54 20.38
C THR A 615 -12.85 0.04 20.64
N LYS A 616 -13.52 -0.40 21.69
CA LYS A 616 -13.50 -1.76 22.20
C LYS A 616 -14.59 -2.61 21.56
N THR A 617 -15.73 -2.03 21.23
CA THR A 617 -16.85 -2.77 20.65
C THR A 617 -17.42 -2.08 19.43
N TYR A 618 -17.71 -2.86 18.40
CA TYR A 618 -18.39 -2.45 17.18
C TYR A 618 -19.09 -3.63 16.52
N LEU A 619 -20.01 -3.33 15.60
CA LEU A 619 -20.76 -4.31 14.83
C LEU A 619 -20.11 -4.52 13.46
N ILE A 620 -20.01 -5.78 13.03
CA ILE A 620 -19.45 -6.19 11.75
C ILE A 620 -19.82 -7.65 11.46
N ASP A 621 -20.13 -8.03 10.23
CA ASP A 621 -20.19 -9.45 9.83
C ASP A 621 -18.75 -9.91 9.57
N ALA A 622 -18.18 -10.73 10.46
CA ALA A 622 -16.75 -11.01 10.47
C ALA A 622 -16.37 -12.34 9.80
N ASN A 623 -17.25 -13.34 9.85
CA ASN A 623 -17.11 -14.60 9.11
C ASN A 623 -17.77 -14.55 7.72
N SER A 624 -18.54 -13.51 7.41
CA SER A 624 -19.36 -13.42 6.20
C SER A 624 -20.37 -14.57 6.15
N ASP A 625 -21.13 -14.75 7.23
CA ASP A 625 -22.31 -15.64 7.26
C ASP A 625 -23.65 -14.90 7.08
N GLY A 626 -23.61 -13.58 6.88
CA GLY A 626 -24.79 -12.75 6.64
C GLY A 626 -25.47 -12.26 7.91
N LEU A 627 -25.04 -12.69 9.10
CA LEU A 627 -25.50 -12.12 10.37
C LEU A 627 -24.52 -11.04 10.84
N THR A 628 -25.04 -9.95 11.41
CA THR A 628 -24.15 -8.94 12.02
C THR A 628 -23.62 -9.47 13.34
N ASP A 629 -22.29 -9.62 13.44
CA ASP A 629 -21.60 -10.04 14.67
C ASP A 629 -21.27 -8.86 15.58
N ILE A 630 -20.96 -9.17 16.84
CA ILE A 630 -20.44 -8.19 17.81
C ILE A 630 -18.95 -8.43 18.01
N VAL A 631 -18.11 -7.52 17.54
CA VAL A 631 -16.69 -7.49 17.94
C VAL A 631 -16.56 -6.81 19.30
N HIS A 632 -15.94 -7.47 20.29
CA HIS A 632 -15.68 -6.96 21.63
C HIS A 632 -14.22 -7.21 22.07
N ASN A 633 -13.49 -6.15 22.46
CA ASN A 633 -12.03 -6.00 22.71
C ASN A 633 -11.07 -6.96 21.97
N GLY A 634 -11.35 -7.40 20.75
CA GLY A 634 -10.48 -8.35 20.06
C GLY A 634 -11.16 -9.66 19.68
N GLU A 635 -12.38 -9.91 20.11
CA GLU A 635 -13.08 -11.15 19.75
C GLU A 635 -14.33 -10.84 18.97
N VAL A 636 -14.51 -11.56 17.86
CA VAL A 636 -15.82 -11.69 17.24
C VAL A 636 -16.66 -12.61 18.10
N TRP A 637 -17.83 -12.13 18.50
CA TRP A 637 -18.94 -12.92 18.98
C TRP A 637 -19.90 -13.10 17.81
N PHE A 638 -19.77 -14.26 17.16
CA PHE A 638 -20.57 -14.60 15.99
C PHE A 638 -22.03 -14.74 16.37
N ASN A 639 -22.90 -14.17 15.55
CA ASN A 639 -24.34 -14.22 15.74
C ASN A 639 -24.90 -15.57 15.27
N ARG A 640 -25.92 -16.07 15.97
CA ARG A 640 -26.70 -17.25 15.58
C ARG A 640 -28.17 -16.92 15.78
N PHE A 641 -28.86 -16.62 14.68
CA PHE A 641 -30.27 -16.23 14.71
C PHE A 641 -31.19 -17.43 14.49
N ASP A 642 -31.94 -17.83 15.52
CA ASP A 642 -33.02 -18.81 15.39
C ASP A 642 -34.27 -18.15 14.81
N ARG A 643 -34.45 -18.35 13.49
CA ARG A 643 -35.59 -17.86 12.72
C ARG A 643 -36.95 -18.39 13.20
N ASN A 644 -37.00 -19.49 13.97
CA ASN A 644 -38.26 -20.04 14.50
C ASN A 644 -38.74 -19.33 15.77
N THR A 645 -37.81 -18.88 16.61
CA THR A 645 -38.13 -18.16 17.86
C THR A 645 -37.92 -16.65 17.76
N GLY A 646 -37.31 -16.17 16.67
CA GLY A 646 -37.01 -14.76 16.43
C GLY A 646 -35.90 -14.22 17.34
N LYS A 647 -34.97 -15.08 17.77
CA LYS A 647 -33.95 -14.77 18.78
C LYS A 647 -32.55 -14.93 18.22
N SER A 648 -31.70 -13.94 18.51
CA SER A 648 -30.26 -13.98 18.26
C SER A 648 -29.54 -14.49 19.52
N GLU A 649 -28.59 -15.41 19.35
CA GLU A 649 -27.65 -15.84 20.38
C GLU A 649 -26.21 -15.70 19.88
N MET A 650 -25.29 -15.28 20.73
CA MET A 650 -23.89 -15.09 20.36
C MET A 650 -23.00 -16.30 20.69
N THR A 651 -21.94 -16.53 19.90
CA THR A 651 -20.92 -17.56 20.15
C THR A 651 -19.52 -17.09 19.75
N LYS A 652 -18.48 -17.43 20.52
CA LYS A 652 -17.07 -17.20 20.09
C LYS A 652 -16.57 -18.23 19.07
N HIS A 653 -17.32 -19.30 18.87
CA HIS A 653 -16.94 -20.47 18.10
C HIS A 653 -17.51 -20.37 16.69
N SER A 654 -16.67 -19.99 15.72
CA SER A 654 -17.03 -19.98 14.31
C SER A 654 -17.28 -21.40 13.76
N GLU A 655 -16.78 -22.42 14.44
CA GLU A 655 -17.12 -23.83 14.20
C GLU A 655 -18.56 -24.20 14.62
N HIS A 656 -19.32 -23.26 15.18
CA HIS A 656 -20.73 -23.40 15.55
C HIS A 656 -21.64 -22.40 14.81
N THR A 657 -21.10 -21.68 13.83
CA THR A 657 -21.85 -20.81 12.90
C THR A 657 -21.80 -21.36 11.47
N GLU A 658 -22.64 -20.83 10.58
CA GLU A 658 -22.92 -21.45 9.28
C GLU A 658 -21.77 -21.26 8.27
N ASN A 659 -20.93 -20.23 8.49
CA ASN A 659 -19.63 -20.05 7.84
C ASN A 659 -18.50 -20.00 8.88
N MET A 660 -17.51 -20.90 8.77
CA MET A 660 -16.46 -21.11 9.77
C MET A 660 -15.11 -20.48 9.36
N ILE A 661 -14.65 -19.48 10.11
CA ILE A 661 -13.25 -19.05 10.11
C ILE A 661 -12.42 -20.04 10.92
N VAL A 662 -11.61 -20.87 10.25
CA VAL A 662 -10.63 -21.72 10.93
C VAL A 662 -9.44 -20.87 11.37
N LYS A 663 -9.48 -20.38 12.62
CA LYS A 663 -8.27 -19.87 13.28
C LYS A 663 -7.19 -20.96 13.29
N ALA A 664 -5.93 -20.57 13.15
CA ALA A 664 -4.82 -21.44 13.56
C ALA A 664 -5.14 -21.91 14.98
N LYS A 665 -5.22 -23.24 15.20
CA LYS A 665 -5.71 -23.76 16.47
C LYS A 665 -4.75 -23.27 17.54
N ALA A 666 -5.26 -22.38 18.40
CA ALA A 666 -4.57 -22.06 19.62
C ALA A 666 -4.21 -23.39 20.28
N ILE A 667 -2.95 -23.45 20.66
CA ILE A 667 -2.25 -24.61 21.19
C ILE A 667 -3.08 -25.23 22.35
N GLN A 668 -3.83 -24.39 23.07
CA GLN A 668 -4.78 -24.81 24.09
C GLN A 668 -6.22 -24.95 23.56
N VAL A 669 -6.84 -26.10 23.85
CA VAL A 669 -8.29 -26.28 23.68
C VAL A 669 -9.04 -25.32 24.61
N PRO A 670 -10.01 -24.52 24.11
CA PRO A 670 -10.88 -23.71 24.98
C PRO A 670 -11.61 -24.59 25.99
N ILE A 671 -11.45 -24.28 27.27
CA ILE A 671 -12.21 -24.94 28.33
C ILE A 671 -13.69 -24.54 28.16
N PRO A 672 -14.66 -25.48 28.20
CA PRO A 672 -16.08 -25.14 28.18
C PRO A 672 -16.40 -24.21 29.36
N CYS A 673 -16.67 -22.94 29.08
CA CYS A 673 -16.79 -21.89 30.09
C CYS A 673 -18.17 -21.95 30.77
N THR A 674 -18.28 -22.76 31.82
CA THR A 674 -19.32 -22.56 32.83
C THR A 674 -18.91 -21.42 33.77
N GLU A 675 -19.69 -20.36 33.75
CA GLU A 675 -19.62 -19.14 34.59
C GLU A 675 -18.56 -18.08 34.23
N LYS A 676 -18.82 -16.85 34.73
CA LYS A 676 -18.24 -15.58 34.29
C LYS A 676 -16.71 -15.51 34.47
N GLY A 677 -15.99 -15.46 33.34
CA GLY A 677 -14.65 -14.88 33.25
C GLY A 677 -13.66 -15.78 32.52
N CYS A 678 -13.44 -15.52 31.23
CA CYS A 678 -12.28 -16.01 30.50
C CYS A 678 -11.74 -14.94 29.52
N PRO A 679 -10.45 -15.02 29.15
CA PRO A 679 -9.72 -13.92 28.49
C PRO A 679 -10.20 -13.65 27.06
N GLN A 680 -9.74 -12.54 26.49
CA GLN A 680 -9.97 -12.18 25.08
C GLN A 680 -8.68 -12.21 24.28
N ASP A 681 -8.70 -12.96 23.17
CA ASP A 681 -7.70 -12.90 22.09
C ASP A 681 -8.01 -11.75 21.10
N PRO A 682 -7.13 -11.40 20.13
CA PRO A 682 -7.23 -10.19 19.29
C PRO A 682 -7.98 -10.35 17.94
N VAL A 683 -8.59 -9.27 17.43
CA VAL A 683 -9.45 -9.27 16.20
C VAL A 683 -8.68 -8.79 14.98
N LEU A 684 -9.00 -9.39 13.84
CA LEU A 684 -8.64 -8.97 12.50
C LEU A 684 -9.93 -8.55 11.74
N PRO A 685 -9.86 -7.60 10.78
CA PRO A 685 -11.02 -7.08 10.04
C PRO A 685 -11.64 -8.10 9.04
N PRO A 686 -12.89 -7.88 8.58
CA PRO A 686 -13.60 -8.78 7.66
C PRO A 686 -13.03 -8.76 6.23
N THR A 687 -13.39 -9.77 5.43
CA THR A 687 -12.81 -10.02 4.10
C THR A 687 -13.87 -9.97 2.98
N PRO A 688 -13.52 -9.53 1.76
CA PRO A 688 -14.47 -9.39 0.66
C PRO A 688 -14.97 -10.73 0.09
N ILE A 689 -16.24 -10.75 -0.34
CA ILE A 689 -16.88 -11.88 -1.02
C ILE A 689 -16.17 -12.14 -2.36
N THR A 690 -15.63 -13.34 -2.52
CA THR A 690 -14.88 -13.76 -3.71
C THR A 690 -15.30 -15.14 -4.18
N ASP A 691 -15.41 -15.28 -5.50
CA ASP A 691 -15.64 -16.55 -6.21
C ASP A 691 -14.34 -17.35 -6.27
N VAL A 692 -14.45 -18.67 -6.16
CA VAL A 692 -13.33 -19.57 -6.44
C VAL A 692 -13.31 -19.87 -7.93
N VAL A 693 -12.25 -19.42 -8.60
CA VAL A 693 -12.05 -19.62 -10.04
C VAL A 693 -10.85 -20.54 -10.26
N LYS A 694 -11.10 -21.71 -10.83
CA LYS A 694 -10.06 -22.54 -11.45
C LYS A 694 -9.80 -21.99 -12.84
N VAL A 695 -8.54 -21.94 -13.26
CA VAL A 695 -8.15 -21.38 -14.56
C VAL A 695 -7.16 -22.31 -15.25
N TRP A 696 -7.39 -22.56 -16.54
CA TRP A 696 -6.46 -23.23 -17.44
C TRP A 696 -5.91 -22.24 -18.46
N ILE A 697 -4.66 -22.39 -18.84
CA ILE A 697 -4.00 -21.61 -19.91
C ILE A 697 -3.67 -22.52 -21.09
N ALA A 698 -4.08 -22.13 -22.30
CA ALA A 698 -3.80 -22.90 -23.51
C ALA A 698 -2.28 -22.90 -23.84
N PRO A 699 -1.60 -24.05 -23.87
CA PRO A 699 -0.18 -24.11 -24.24
C PRO A 699 0.07 -23.81 -25.72
N LYS A 700 -0.93 -24.01 -26.59
CA LYS A 700 -0.85 -23.73 -28.04
C LYS A 700 -2.21 -23.48 -28.68
N ASP A 701 -2.19 -22.98 -29.91
CA ASP A 701 -3.36 -22.93 -30.79
C ASP A 701 -3.91 -24.34 -31.09
N GLY A 702 -5.23 -24.51 -31.00
CA GLY A 702 -5.87 -25.76 -31.40
C GLY A 702 -7.34 -25.90 -30.98
N TYR A 703 -7.97 -26.95 -31.50
CA TYR A 703 -9.31 -27.36 -31.10
C TYR A 703 -9.25 -28.20 -29.83
N ILE A 704 -10.23 -28.02 -28.96
CA ILE A 704 -10.29 -28.68 -27.66
C ILE A 704 -11.68 -29.24 -27.37
N LYS A 705 -11.73 -30.10 -26.36
CA LYS A 705 -12.92 -30.61 -25.69
C LYS A 705 -12.73 -30.41 -24.19
N PHE A 706 -13.74 -29.88 -23.53
CA PHE A 706 -13.81 -29.76 -22.07
C PHE A 706 -14.62 -30.91 -21.50
N THR A 707 -14.16 -31.50 -20.40
CA THR A 707 -14.91 -32.51 -19.63
C THR A 707 -14.74 -32.25 -18.14
N ASP A 708 -15.81 -32.33 -17.35
CA ASP A 708 -15.75 -32.28 -15.89
C ASP A 708 -16.78 -33.25 -15.28
N ARG A 709 -16.52 -33.69 -14.06
CA ARG A 709 -17.40 -34.50 -13.21
C ARG A 709 -17.79 -33.64 -12.01
N ILE A 710 -18.99 -33.08 -12.01
CA ILE A 710 -19.45 -32.10 -11.01
C ILE A 710 -20.53 -32.68 -10.10
N ILE A 711 -20.36 -32.52 -8.78
CA ILE A 711 -21.36 -32.83 -7.75
C ILE A 711 -21.11 -32.00 -6.48
N ILE A 712 -22.17 -31.62 -5.77
CA ILE A 712 -22.05 -31.07 -4.41
C ILE A 712 -21.66 -32.19 -3.44
N SER A 713 -20.55 -32.01 -2.72
CA SER A 713 -19.90 -33.06 -1.93
C SER A 713 -20.85 -33.67 -0.88
N PRO A 714 -21.03 -35.01 -0.87
CA PRO A 714 -21.87 -35.70 0.12
C PRO A 714 -21.44 -35.49 1.57
N SER A 715 -20.17 -35.13 1.82
CA SER A 715 -19.67 -34.86 3.17
C SER A 715 -20.22 -33.58 3.82
N SER A 716 -21.00 -32.79 3.06
CA SER A 716 -21.73 -31.61 3.53
C SER A 716 -23.07 -31.96 4.21
N TYR A 717 -23.48 -33.24 4.21
CA TYR A 717 -24.74 -33.69 4.79
C TYR A 717 -24.71 -33.69 6.33
N GLY A 718 -25.11 -32.55 6.91
CA GLY A 718 -25.62 -32.46 8.28
C GLY A 718 -27.13 -32.71 8.33
N MET A 719 -27.90 -31.85 7.64
CA MET A 719 -29.33 -32.02 7.38
C MET A 719 -29.68 -31.37 6.03
N VAL A 720 -30.58 -31.99 5.26
CA VAL A 720 -31.17 -31.36 4.07
C VAL A 720 -32.26 -30.40 4.54
N THR A 721 -31.99 -29.11 4.48
CA THR A 721 -33.01 -28.07 4.65
C THR A 721 -33.74 -27.78 3.33
N ASN A 722 -34.91 -27.16 3.43
CA ASN A 722 -35.76 -26.75 2.31
C ASN A 722 -35.85 -25.22 2.34
N PRO A 723 -35.53 -24.47 1.26
CA PRO A 723 -35.22 -24.92 -0.10
C PRO A 723 -33.91 -25.72 -0.20
N PRO A 724 -33.77 -26.58 -1.23
CA PRO A 724 -32.57 -27.37 -1.42
C PRO A 724 -31.35 -26.47 -1.64
N GLN A 725 -30.29 -26.74 -0.88
CA GLN A 725 -28.95 -26.13 -1.02
C GLN A 725 -28.54 -26.13 -2.49
N LYS A 726 -28.22 -24.96 -3.06
CA LYS A 726 -27.93 -24.82 -4.48
C LYS A 726 -26.81 -23.83 -4.78
N MET A 727 -26.17 -23.99 -5.94
CA MET A 727 -25.11 -23.10 -6.41
C MET A 727 -24.95 -23.12 -7.93
N TYR A 728 -24.29 -22.11 -8.49
CA TYR A 728 -24.01 -22.07 -9.93
C TYR A 728 -22.57 -22.44 -10.25
N TYR A 729 -22.43 -23.25 -11.29
CA TYR A 729 -21.17 -23.64 -11.89
C TYR A 729 -21.16 -23.14 -13.35
N SER A 730 -20.14 -22.37 -13.74
CA SER A 730 -19.95 -21.95 -15.14
C SER A 730 -18.58 -22.32 -15.71
N VAL A 731 -18.55 -22.52 -17.03
CA VAL A 731 -17.33 -22.65 -17.84
C VAL A 731 -17.31 -21.54 -18.87
N GLU A 732 -16.26 -20.73 -18.85
CA GLU A 732 -16.15 -19.46 -19.54
C GLU A 732 -14.87 -19.42 -20.39
N ILE A 733 -14.99 -18.96 -21.63
CA ILE A 733 -13.93 -18.97 -22.66
C ILE A 733 -14.07 -17.71 -23.53
N VAL A 734 -13.00 -17.32 -24.24
CA VAL A 734 -13.04 -16.25 -25.24
C VAL A 734 -14.12 -16.58 -26.30
N ASN A 735 -15.04 -15.63 -26.53
CA ASN A 735 -16.06 -15.75 -27.56
C ASN A 735 -15.42 -15.61 -28.94
N PRO A 736 -15.59 -16.58 -29.88
CA PRO A 736 -14.97 -16.53 -31.21
C PRO A 736 -15.55 -15.42 -32.09
N THR A 737 -16.73 -14.87 -31.76
CA THR A 737 -17.32 -13.73 -32.44
C THR A 737 -16.78 -12.43 -31.81
N PRO A 738 -15.99 -11.61 -32.53
CA PRO A 738 -15.50 -10.36 -31.99
C PRO A 738 -16.61 -9.32 -31.84
N LEU A 739 -16.41 -8.39 -30.90
CA LEU A 739 -17.17 -7.16 -30.80
C LEU A 739 -16.41 -6.03 -31.51
N THR A 740 -17.16 -5.16 -32.17
CA THR A 740 -16.64 -3.98 -32.88
C THR A 740 -17.06 -2.70 -32.17
N SER A 741 -16.09 -1.85 -31.83
CA SER A 741 -16.33 -0.47 -31.37
C SER A 741 -15.54 0.49 -32.27
N GLY A 742 -16.23 1.10 -33.23
CA GLY A 742 -15.58 1.81 -34.34
C GLY A 742 -14.67 0.87 -35.13
N SER A 743 -13.43 1.29 -35.37
CA SER A 743 -12.40 0.49 -36.06
C SER A 743 -11.71 -0.56 -35.16
N LEU A 744 -12.04 -0.62 -33.86
CA LEU A 744 -11.42 -1.55 -32.92
C LEU A 744 -12.20 -2.85 -32.83
N ILE A 745 -11.49 -3.96 -33.03
CA ILE A 745 -11.98 -5.34 -32.91
C ILE A 745 -11.44 -5.90 -31.60
N TYR A 746 -12.31 -6.31 -30.68
CA TYR A 746 -11.92 -6.92 -29.42
C TYR A 746 -12.78 -8.15 -29.10
N TYR A 747 -12.24 -9.03 -28.27
CA TYR A 747 -12.89 -10.28 -27.87
C TYR A 747 -13.22 -10.22 -26.38
N ILE A 748 -14.39 -10.72 -26.01
CA ILE A 748 -14.84 -10.85 -24.62
C ILE A 748 -15.03 -12.32 -24.27
N ASN A 749 -14.97 -12.65 -22.98
CA ASN A 749 -15.34 -13.99 -22.53
C ASN A 749 -16.87 -14.17 -22.57
N GLY A 750 -17.30 -15.37 -22.93
CA GLY A 750 -18.68 -15.82 -22.86
C GLY A 750 -18.75 -17.23 -22.28
N ARG A 751 -19.97 -17.71 -22.02
CA ARG A 751 -20.18 -19.03 -21.43
C ARG A 751 -20.40 -20.10 -22.49
N ILE A 752 -19.80 -21.26 -22.24
CA ILE A 752 -20.06 -22.51 -22.97
C ILE A 752 -20.79 -23.54 -22.11
N TYR A 753 -20.80 -23.33 -20.78
CA TYR A 753 -21.62 -24.08 -19.85
C TYR A 753 -22.02 -23.22 -18.66
N LEU A 754 -23.25 -23.41 -18.19
CA LEU A 754 -23.80 -22.84 -16.98
C LEU A 754 -24.88 -23.81 -16.49
N THR A 755 -24.82 -24.19 -15.22
CA THR A 755 -25.90 -24.95 -14.57
C THR A 755 -26.08 -24.49 -13.14
N GLU A 756 -27.31 -24.62 -12.65
CA GLU A 756 -27.61 -24.73 -11.23
C GLU A 756 -27.31 -26.17 -10.79
N LEU A 757 -26.75 -26.35 -9.60
CA LEU A 757 -26.47 -27.63 -8.95
C LEU A 757 -27.20 -27.65 -7.60
N HIS A 758 -27.77 -28.80 -7.23
CA HIS A 758 -28.48 -28.99 -5.95
C HIS A 758 -27.81 -30.07 -5.08
N ALA A 759 -27.91 -29.94 -3.76
CA ALA A 759 -27.42 -30.96 -2.85
C ALA A 759 -28.26 -32.24 -2.97
N GLY A 760 -27.58 -33.37 -3.19
CA GLY A 760 -28.22 -34.65 -3.48
C GLY A 760 -28.40 -34.94 -4.96
N ASP A 761 -28.06 -34.02 -5.86
CA ASP A 761 -27.99 -34.32 -7.30
C ASP A 761 -27.04 -35.51 -7.56
N PRO A 762 -27.36 -36.40 -8.52
CA PRO A 762 -26.41 -37.41 -8.99
C PRO A 762 -25.20 -36.73 -9.66
N VAL A 763 -24.08 -37.45 -9.71
CA VAL A 763 -22.86 -36.97 -10.36
C VAL A 763 -23.14 -36.58 -11.82
N GLN A 764 -22.94 -35.31 -12.16
CA GLN A 764 -23.16 -34.80 -13.50
C GLN A 764 -21.83 -34.86 -14.27
N ASN A 765 -21.81 -35.58 -15.41
CA ASN A 765 -20.66 -35.63 -16.30
C ASN A 765 -20.88 -34.65 -17.46
N VAL A 766 -20.10 -33.58 -17.49
CA VAL A 766 -20.17 -32.52 -18.51
C VAL A 766 -19.19 -32.85 -19.63
N THR A 767 -19.59 -32.66 -20.89
CA THR A 767 -18.70 -32.81 -22.05
C THR A 767 -19.05 -31.77 -23.12
N ILE A 768 -18.18 -30.78 -23.29
CA ILE A 768 -18.36 -29.66 -24.23
C ILE A 768 -17.34 -29.80 -25.36
N SER A 769 -17.81 -29.88 -26.60
CA SER A 769 -17.01 -30.00 -27.82
C SER A 769 -17.18 -28.81 -28.78
N ARG A 770 -18.29 -28.07 -28.67
CA ARG A 770 -18.64 -26.87 -29.45
C ARG A 770 -19.15 -25.77 -28.52
N TYR A 771 -19.03 -24.51 -28.95
CA TYR A 771 -19.42 -23.38 -28.09
C TYR A 771 -20.91 -23.42 -27.70
N ASN A 772 -21.77 -23.95 -28.57
CA ASN A 772 -23.22 -23.98 -28.34
C ASN A 772 -23.81 -25.33 -27.91
N ASP A 773 -23.01 -26.35 -27.58
CA ASP A 773 -23.52 -27.69 -27.19
C ASP A 773 -24.56 -27.61 -26.05
N TYR A 774 -24.36 -26.68 -25.11
CA TYR A 774 -25.27 -26.42 -23.99
C TYR A 774 -26.03 -25.09 -24.11
N TYR A 775 -26.00 -24.42 -25.26
CA TYR A 775 -26.60 -23.07 -25.40
C TYR A 775 -28.09 -23.05 -25.05
N THR A 776 -28.86 -24.04 -25.52
CA THR A 776 -30.29 -24.18 -25.20
C THR A 776 -30.54 -24.47 -23.71
N GLN A 777 -29.69 -25.27 -23.07
CA GLN A 777 -29.77 -25.51 -21.62
C GLN A 777 -29.53 -24.20 -20.84
N MET A 778 -28.52 -23.42 -21.25
CA MET A 778 -28.20 -22.12 -20.62
C MET A 778 -29.32 -21.08 -20.78
N GLN A 779 -30.24 -21.22 -21.76
CA GLN A 779 -31.41 -20.35 -21.85
C GLN A 779 -32.43 -20.62 -20.74
N ASN A 780 -32.48 -21.85 -20.22
CA ASN A 780 -33.43 -22.28 -19.19
C ASN A 780 -32.93 -22.02 -17.76
N VAL A 781 -31.66 -21.68 -17.57
CA VAL A 781 -31.11 -21.27 -16.27
C VAL A 781 -31.66 -19.89 -15.91
N PRO A 782 -32.09 -19.62 -14.65
CA PRO A 782 -32.71 -18.35 -14.26
C PRO A 782 -31.87 -17.13 -14.66
N GLN A 783 -32.44 -16.23 -15.47
CA GLN A 783 -31.74 -15.07 -16.05
C GLN A 783 -32.05 -13.77 -15.29
N ASN A 784 -31.01 -13.02 -14.92
CA ASN A 784 -31.14 -11.68 -14.36
C ASN A 784 -31.08 -10.62 -15.48
N GLY A 785 -32.16 -10.52 -16.26
CA GLY A 785 -32.30 -9.62 -17.42
C GLY A 785 -32.08 -10.29 -18.78
N ILE A 786 -32.29 -9.52 -19.86
CA ILE A 786 -32.29 -10.01 -21.25
C ILE A 786 -30.90 -10.49 -21.66
N ASN A 787 -30.79 -11.74 -22.15
CA ASN A 787 -29.54 -12.40 -22.59
C ASN A 787 -28.46 -12.49 -21.49
N SER A 788 -28.85 -12.44 -20.22
CA SER A 788 -27.94 -12.43 -19.08
C SER A 788 -27.27 -13.77 -18.77
N ASN A 789 -27.47 -14.83 -19.56
CA ASN A 789 -26.64 -16.04 -19.44
C ASN A 789 -25.25 -15.90 -20.09
N TRP A 790 -25.06 -14.91 -20.96
CA TRP A 790 -23.85 -14.70 -21.78
C TRP A 790 -23.39 -15.95 -22.56
N GLY A 791 -24.34 -16.83 -22.94
CA GLY A 791 -24.06 -18.06 -23.68
C GLY A 791 -23.62 -17.81 -25.12
N ILE A 792 -22.60 -18.54 -25.58
CA ILE A 792 -22.07 -18.42 -26.95
C ILE A 792 -22.87 -19.33 -27.90
N ASN A 793 -23.70 -18.74 -28.78
CA ASN A 793 -24.40 -19.49 -29.83
C ASN A 793 -23.56 -19.62 -31.11
N ASN A 794 -22.49 -20.40 -31.06
CA ASN A 794 -21.66 -20.70 -32.24
C ASN A 794 -21.51 -22.23 -32.42
N PRO A 795 -21.84 -22.80 -33.60
CA PRO A 795 -21.77 -24.24 -33.85
C PRO A 795 -20.34 -24.77 -34.06
N ASN A 796 -19.33 -23.90 -34.11
CA ASN A 796 -17.94 -24.32 -34.27
C ASN A 796 -17.45 -25.11 -33.05
N ARG A 797 -16.49 -26.01 -33.28
CA ARG A 797 -15.77 -26.67 -32.17
C ARG A 797 -15.04 -25.62 -31.32
N LEU A 798 -14.89 -25.89 -30.03
CA LEU A 798 -14.11 -25.04 -29.14
C LEU A 798 -12.69 -24.90 -29.67
N PHE A 799 -12.24 -23.67 -29.87
CA PHE A 799 -10.88 -23.34 -30.29
C PHE A 799 -10.27 -22.39 -29.27
N VAL A 800 -8.98 -22.61 -28.98
CA VAL A 800 -8.17 -21.71 -28.15
C VAL A 800 -6.93 -21.31 -28.92
N LYS A 801 -6.51 -20.05 -28.76
CA LYS A 801 -5.16 -19.60 -29.10
C LYS A 801 -4.23 -19.77 -27.91
N SER A 802 -2.95 -19.87 -28.22
CA SER A 802 -1.88 -19.94 -27.24
C SER A 802 -1.94 -18.79 -26.23
N GLY A 803 -2.05 -19.12 -24.94
CA GLY A 803 -2.19 -18.15 -23.85
C GLY A 803 -3.63 -17.72 -23.52
N GLU A 804 -4.63 -18.08 -24.32
CA GLU A 804 -6.04 -17.91 -23.95
C GLU A 804 -6.39 -18.78 -22.75
N LYS A 805 -7.48 -18.43 -22.06
CA LYS A 805 -7.84 -18.98 -20.77
C LYS A 805 -9.22 -19.60 -20.81
N ILE A 806 -9.38 -20.70 -20.08
CA ILE A 806 -10.69 -21.26 -19.73
C ILE A 806 -10.84 -21.13 -18.23
N TYR A 807 -11.94 -20.51 -17.83
CA TYR A 807 -12.28 -20.30 -16.43
C TYR A 807 -13.39 -21.26 -16.04
N ILE A 808 -13.22 -21.96 -14.93
CA ILE A 808 -14.23 -22.79 -14.29
C ILE A 808 -14.53 -22.12 -12.96
N ARG A 809 -15.74 -21.63 -12.82
CA ARG A 809 -16.11 -20.68 -11.78
C ARG A 809 -17.24 -21.21 -10.93
N LEU A 810 -16.99 -21.21 -9.62
CA LEU A 810 -18.02 -21.42 -8.61
C LEU A 810 -18.49 -20.04 -8.18
N HIS A 811 -19.74 -19.70 -8.49
CA HIS A 811 -20.31 -18.43 -8.07
C HIS A 811 -20.65 -18.54 -6.59
N LYS A 812 -20.01 -17.72 -5.76
CA LYS A 812 -20.20 -17.73 -4.31
C LYS A 812 -21.62 -17.28 -3.99
N ASN A 813 -22.30 -18.06 -3.16
CA ASN A 813 -23.56 -17.69 -2.54
C ASN A 813 -23.28 -16.84 -1.28
N LEU A 814 -24.18 -15.93 -0.91
CA LEU A 814 -24.02 -15.15 0.33
C LEU A 814 -24.37 -16.03 1.54
N GLU A 815 -25.35 -16.93 1.43
CA GLU A 815 -25.78 -17.79 2.56
C GLU A 815 -24.77 -18.88 2.97
N GLN A 816 -24.20 -19.66 2.03
CA GLN A 816 -23.25 -20.74 2.40
C GLN A 816 -22.34 -21.20 1.24
N ASN A 817 -21.10 -21.56 1.57
CA ASN A 817 -20.15 -22.18 0.63
C ASN A 817 -20.26 -23.72 0.65
N TYR A 818 -20.85 -24.31 -0.38
CA TYR A 818 -20.86 -25.77 -0.53
C TYR A 818 -19.57 -26.27 -1.19
N ALA A 819 -19.02 -27.37 -0.68
CA ALA A 819 -17.87 -28.02 -1.30
C ALA A 819 -18.31 -28.74 -2.58
N ILE A 820 -17.78 -28.35 -3.75
CA ILE A 820 -17.98 -29.11 -5.00
C ILE A 820 -16.82 -30.09 -5.19
N ASP A 821 -17.17 -31.34 -5.49
CA ASP A 821 -16.26 -32.28 -6.16
C ASP A 821 -16.37 -32.01 -7.67
N SER A 822 -15.33 -31.38 -8.22
CA SER A 822 -15.17 -30.97 -9.62
C SER A 822 -13.70 -31.19 -9.95
N ASP A 823 -13.43 -31.80 -11.09
CA ASP A 823 -12.10 -32.14 -11.57
C ASP A 823 -12.00 -31.99 -13.11
N PRO A 824 -11.98 -30.75 -13.63
CA PRO A 824 -12.06 -30.51 -15.06
C PRO A 824 -10.79 -30.96 -15.79
N LYS A 825 -10.98 -31.60 -16.96
CA LYS A 825 -9.95 -31.94 -17.94
C LYS A 825 -10.22 -31.17 -19.24
N ILE A 826 -9.17 -30.59 -19.80
CA ILE A 826 -9.18 -30.01 -21.14
C ILE A 826 -8.31 -30.88 -22.05
N THR A 827 -8.84 -31.20 -23.23
CA THR A 827 -8.26 -32.18 -24.14
C THR A 827 -8.23 -31.62 -25.55
N TYR A 828 -7.05 -31.48 -26.15
CA TYR A 828 -6.89 -31.17 -27.57
C TYR A 828 -7.43 -32.30 -28.46
N VAL A 829 -8.19 -31.91 -29.48
CA VAL A 829 -8.89 -32.83 -30.39
C VAL A 829 -8.61 -32.49 -31.86
N ASP A 830 -8.69 -33.50 -32.72
CA ASP A 830 -8.61 -33.33 -34.17
C ASP A 830 -9.79 -32.47 -34.68
N PRO A 831 -9.54 -31.47 -35.55
CA PRO A 831 -10.58 -30.55 -36.05
C PRO A 831 -11.77 -31.25 -36.70
N THR A 832 -11.52 -32.31 -37.48
CA THR A 832 -12.52 -32.96 -38.31
C THR A 832 -13.32 -33.98 -37.49
N SER A 833 -12.63 -35.00 -36.97
CA SER A 833 -13.23 -36.10 -36.20
C SER A 833 -13.66 -35.70 -34.79
N GLY A 834 -12.90 -34.81 -34.12
CA GLY A 834 -13.07 -34.54 -32.69
C GLY A 834 -12.50 -35.61 -31.77
N ALA A 835 -11.70 -36.55 -32.31
CA ALA A 835 -10.96 -37.52 -31.51
C ALA A 835 -9.84 -36.86 -30.70
N GLU A 836 -9.51 -37.41 -29.53
CA GLU A 836 -8.41 -36.94 -28.67
C GLU A 836 -7.06 -37.10 -29.39
N ILE A 837 -6.29 -36.00 -29.48
CA ILE A 837 -4.94 -36.03 -30.02
C ILE A 837 -4.04 -36.73 -28.99
N SER A 838 -3.43 -37.85 -29.36
CA SER A 838 -2.53 -38.58 -28.48
C SER A 838 -1.27 -37.76 -28.17
N ASN A 839 -0.82 -37.82 -26.92
CA ASN A 839 0.42 -37.17 -26.51
C ASN A 839 1.62 -37.77 -27.25
N ASN A 840 2.57 -36.91 -27.62
CA ASN A 840 3.74 -37.25 -28.41
C ASN A 840 4.97 -36.55 -27.80
N PHE A 841 6.10 -37.26 -27.69
CA PHE A 841 7.37 -36.69 -27.23
C PHE A 841 7.85 -35.50 -28.08
N ALA A 842 7.54 -35.49 -29.38
CA ALA A 842 7.88 -34.36 -30.23
C ALA A 842 7.07 -33.09 -29.89
N LEU A 843 5.92 -33.20 -29.22
CA LEU A 843 5.10 -32.06 -28.78
C LEU A 843 5.00 -32.05 -27.25
N SER A 844 6.15 -31.97 -26.60
CA SER A 844 6.30 -31.94 -25.15
C SER A 844 7.56 -31.16 -24.72
N GLN A 845 7.61 -30.76 -23.45
CA GLN A 845 8.83 -30.27 -22.78
C GLN A 845 8.84 -30.78 -21.33
N ASP A 846 9.98 -31.26 -20.80
CA ASP A 846 10.13 -31.61 -19.37
C ASP A 846 8.94 -32.41 -18.76
N TYR A 847 8.47 -33.43 -19.49
CA TYR A 847 7.27 -34.22 -19.19
C TYR A 847 5.90 -33.51 -19.25
N PHE A 848 5.84 -32.19 -19.44
CA PHE A 848 4.62 -31.51 -19.91
C PHE A 848 4.31 -31.95 -21.35
N GLN A 849 3.18 -32.62 -21.55
CA GLN A 849 2.62 -33.06 -22.83
C GLN A 849 1.46 -32.15 -23.25
N LEU A 850 0.83 -32.41 -24.41
CA LEU A 850 -0.28 -31.59 -24.90
C LEU A 850 -1.56 -31.74 -24.04
N ASN A 851 -1.87 -32.96 -23.62
CA ASN A 851 -3.04 -33.34 -22.82
C ASN A 851 -2.58 -33.90 -21.47
N ASN A 852 -2.35 -33.04 -20.47
CA ASN A 852 -1.72 -33.42 -19.20
C ASN A 852 -2.62 -34.02 -18.12
N GLY A 853 -3.91 -34.28 -18.40
CA GLY A 853 -4.84 -34.85 -17.41
C GLY A 853 -5.76 -33.81 -16.77
N THR A 854 -6.30 -34.14 -15.59
CA THR A 854 -7.35 -33.37 -14.93
C THR A 854 -6.78 -32.23 -14.08
N TYR A 855 -7.65 -31.43 -13.45
CA TYR A 855 -7.25 -30.35 -12.56
C TYR A 855 -6.55 -30.87 -11.30
N GLY A 856 -7.12 -31.88 -10.63
CA GLY A 856 -6.60 -32.42 -9.38
C GLY A 856 -5.24 -33.11 -9.53
N ASP A 857 -4.95 -33.67 -10.71
CA ASP A 857 -3.62 -34.19 -11.06
C ASP A 857 -2.59 -33.06 -11.27
N ASN A 858 -3.03 -31.93 -11.83
CA ASN A 858 -2.15 -30.88 -12.34
C ASN A 858 -2.10 -29.61 -11.50
N MET A 859 -2.92 -29.47 -10.48
CA MET A 859 -3.00 -28.27 -9.65
C MET A 859 -2.43 -28.57 -8.27
N PHE A 860 -1.34 -27.88 -7.93
CA PHE A 860 -1.01 -27.70 -6.51
C PHE A 860 -2.03 -26.73 -5.91
N LEU A 861 -2.63 -27.13 -4.78
CA LEU A 861 -3.52 -26.28 -3.99
C LEU A 861 -2.97 -24.85 -3.91
N ASN A 862 -3.84 -23.84 -4.04
CA ASN A 862 -3.43 -22.46 -4.24
C ASN A 862 -2.60 -21.95 -3.06
N ASN A 863 -1.28 -22.03 -3.18
CA ASN A 863 -0.34 -21.96 -2.08
C ASN A 863 0.74 -20.91 -2.38
N ILE A 864 0.29 -19.67 -2.51
CA ILE A 864 1.04 -18.54 -1.93
C ILE A 864 1.06 -18.83 -0.43
N SER A 865 2.05 -19.59 0.03
CA SER A 865 1.95 -20.30 1.29
C SER A 865 1.87 -19.33 2.46
N ALA A 866 0.82 -19.46 3.28
CA ALA A 866 0.86 -18.87 4.60
C ALA A 866 1.93 -19.65 5.39
N PRO A 867 3.04 -19.02 5.81
CA PRO A 867 4.08 -19.71 6.57
C PRO A 867 3.50 -20.31 7.85
N ILE A 868 4.08 -21.42 8.32
CA ILE A 868 3.73 -21.94 9.64
C ILE A 868 4.25 -20.96 10.68
N TYR A 869 3.34 -20.24 11.33
CA TYR A 869 3.65 -19.34 12.43
C TYR A 869 3.84 -20.15 13.73
N LEU A 870 4.98 -19.98 14.38
CA LEU A 870 5.35 -20.62 15.64
C LEU A 870 5.69 -19.52 16.66
N ASP A 871 4.93 -19.47 17.76
CA ASP A 871 4.82 -18.27 18.61
C ASP A 871 4.89 -18.51 20.13
N ALA A 872 5.10 -19.76 20.56
CA ALA A 872 5.20 -20.16 21.96
C ALA A 872 6.60 -20.65 22.33
N GLN A 873 6.85 -20.85 23.63
CA GLN A 873 8.10 -21.45 24.09
C GLN A 873 8.07 -22.95 23.80
N GLY A 874 8.95 -23.46 22.93
CA GLY A 874 8.89 -24.88 22.56
C GLY A 874 9.96 -25.34 21.58
N THR A 875 9.80 -26.57 21.11
CA THR A 875 10.62 -27.19 20.07
C THR A 875 9.71 -27.72 18.97
N ALA A 876 9.91 -27.25 17.74
CA ALA A 876 9.29 -27.80 16.55
C ALA A 876 10.22 -28.84 15.91
N THR A 877 9.81 -30.10 15.97
CA THR A 877 10.46 -31.20 15.24
C THR A 877 9.90 -31.25 13.82
N ILE A 878 10.71 -30.80 12.87
CA ILE A 878 10.43 -30.82 11.43
C ILE A 878 10.99 -32.13 10.87
N THR A 879 10.15 -32.94 10.25
CA THR A 879 10.53 -34.20 9.60
C THR A 879 10.26 -34.10 8.10
N VAL A 880 11.32 -34.26 7.29
CA VAL A 880 11.26 -34.36 5.82
C VAL A 880 11.75 -35.75 5.41
N PRO A 881 10.92 -36.59 4.76
CA PRO A 881 11.35 -37.89 4.28
C PRO A 881 12.25 -37.77 3.04
N SER A 882 12.93 -38.86 2.69
CA SER A 882 13.62 -38.98 1.41
C SER A 882 12.62 -39.19 0.27
N ILE A 883 12.79 -38.45 -0.82
CA ILE A 883 11.95 -38.46 -2.02
C ILE A 883 12.85 -38.76 -3.22
N THR A 884 12.37 -39.57 -4.16
CA THR A 884 13.07 -39.80 -5.44
C THR A 884 12.36 -39.06 -6.56
N PHE A 885 13.08 -38.26 -7.35
CA PHE A 885 12.55 -37.51 -8.51
C PHE A 885 13.00 -38.13 -9.84
N PRO A 886 12.48 -39.30 -10.25
CA PRO A 886 13.02 -40.07 -11.39
C PRO A 886 12.91 -39.37 -12.76
N TYR A 887 12.17 -38.26 -12.83
CA TYR A 887 11.90 -37.50 -14.06
C TYR A 887 12.51 -36.09 -14.05
N LEU A 888 13.42 -35.83 -13.11
CA LEU A 888 14.05 -34.52 -12.96
C LEU A 888 14.99 -34.22 -14.15
N THR A 889 14.69 -33.15 -14.89
CA THR A 889 15.40 -32.75 -16.11
C THR A 889 16.35 -31.56 -15.91
N ASP A 890 16.30 -30.90 -14.76
CA ASP A 890 17.07 -29.70 -14.45
C ASP A 890 17.33 -29.60 -12.93
N LYS A 891 18.11 -28.61 -12.52
CA LYS A 891 18.46 -28.36 -11.12
C LYS A 891 17.28 -27.84 -10.32
N VAL A 892 17.05 -28.46 -9.17
CA VAL A 892 16.10 -28.03 -8.15
C VAL A 892 16.85 -27.85 -6.83
N ASN A 893 16.71 -26.70 -6.19
CA ASN A 893 17.20 -26.47 -4.84
C ASN A 893 16.05 -26.63 -3.84
N PHE A 894 16.26 -27.39 -2.77
CA PHE A 894 15.35 -27.47 -1.64
C PHE A 894 15.90 -26.68 -0.46
N ARG A 895 15.05 -25.88 0.18
CA ARG A 895 15.39 -25.04 1.33
C ARG A 895 14.27 -25.13 2.38
N ILE A 896 14.69 -25.21 3.64
CA ILE A 896 13.82 -25.06 4.80
C ILE A 896 14.29 -23.80 5.50
N VAL A 897 13.42 -22.81 5.64
CA VAL A 897 13.80 -21.49 6.15
C VAL A 897 12.87 -21.02 7.26
N SER A 898 13.43 -20.32 8.25
CA SER A 898 12.66 -19.55 9.22
C SER A 898 12.82 -18.07 8.94
N GLU A 899 11.71 -17.34 8.88
CA GLU A 899 11.65 -15.90 8.72
C GLU A 899 11.16 -15.28 10.03
N ASN A 900 11.96 -14.38 10.63
CA ASN A 900 11.59 -13.73 11.89
C ASN A 900 10.68 -12.51 11.66
N ALA A 901 10.19 -11.89 12.75
CA ALA A 901 9.34 -10.70 12.69
C ALA A 901 9.98 -9.46 12.01
N ALA A 902 11.29 -9.47 11.73
CA ALA A 902 12.00 -8.44 10.98
C ALA A 902 12.23 -8.79 9.49
N GLY A 903 11.62 -9.88 8.99
CA GLY A 903 11.78 -10.34 7.60
C GLY A 903 13.14 -10.97 7.30
N ILE A 904 13.94 -11.31 8.32
CA ILE A 904 15.25 -11.96 8.12
C ILE A 904 15.01 -13.46 7.92
N ILE A 905 15.30 -13.92 6.71
CA ILE A 905 15.26 -15.34 6.33
C ILE A 905 16.55 -16.02 6.78
N THR A 906 16.41 -17.12 7.52
CA THR A 906 17.51 -17.99 7.96
C THR A 906 17.29 -19.40 7.43
N ASP A 907 18.27 -19.95 6.70
CA ASP A 907 18.25 -21.34 6.26
C ASP A 907 18.49 -22.29 7.44
N LEU A 908 17.56 -23.23 7.66
CA LEU A 908 17.61 -24.25 8.72
C LEU A 908 18.34 -25.53 8.28
N ILE A 909 18.54 -25.70 6.97
CA ILE A 909 19.43 -26.68 6.35
C ILE A 909 20.37 -25.94 5.40
N THR A 910 21.53 -26.51 5.08
CA THR A 910 22.29 -26.03 3.92
C THR A 910 21.42 -26.25 2.66
N PRO A 911 21.21 -25.23 1.79
CA PRO A 911 20.43 -25.40 0.57
C PRO A 911 20.92 -26.58 -0.27
N GLU A 912 20.02 -27.51 -0.58
CA GLU A 912 20.37 -28.78 -1.21
C GLU A 912 20.00 -28.78 -2.69
N THR A 913 20.96 -29.06 -3.57
CA THR A 913 20.73 -29.15 -5.02
C THR A 913 20.54 -30.60 -5.47
N TYR A 914 19.46 -30.83 -6.20
CA TYR A 914 19.07 -32.09 -6.83
C TYR A 914 19.04 -31.91 -8.35
N ASP A 915 19.50 -32.91 -9.09
CA ASP A 915 19.56 -32.92 -10.56
C ASP A 915 19.61 -34.36 -11.11
N GLN A 916 19.87 -34.53 -12.41
CA GLN A 916 19.96 -35.84 -13.07
C GLN A 916 20.99 -36.81 -12.44
N GLN A 917 22.00 -36.31 -11.73
CA GLN A 917 23.03 -37.10 -11.05
C GLN A 917 22.67 -37.34 -9.57
N ASN A 918 21.82 -36.48 -8.98
CA ASN A 918 21.37 -36.54 -7.60
C ASN A 918 19.83 -36.54 -7.52
N LEU A 919 19.22 -37.70 -7.78
CA LEU A 919 17.77 -37.88 -7.90
C LEU A 919 17.04 -38.20 -6.59
N VAL A 920 17.75 -38.43 -5.48
CA VAL A 920 17.20 -38.89 -4.19
C VAL A 920 17.51 -37.87 -3.10
N THR A 921 16.48 -37.37 -2.42
CA THR A 921 16.67 -36.36 -1.38
C THR A 921 17.23 -36.93 -0.09
N GLN A 922 18.04 -36.11 0.59
CA GLN A 922 18.37 -36.35 1.97
C GLN A 922 17.11 -36.23 2.84
N ALA A 923 16.97 -37.15 3.81
CA ALA A 923 15.95 -37.06 4.83
C ALA A 923 16.44 -36.16 5.98
N HIS A 924 15.56 -35.31 6.51
CA HIS A 924 15.88 -34.36 7.57
C HIS A 924 15.00 -34.55 8.80
N SER A 925 15.61 -34.40 9.97
CA SER A 925 14.92 -34.27 11.25
C SER A 925 15.57 -33.10 12.00
N ILE A 926 14.86 -31.98 12.07
CA ILE A 926 15.36 -30.70 12.57
C ILE A 926 14.56 -30.32 13.80
N ASN A 927 15.24 -30.02 14.91
CA ASN A 927 14.61 -29.48 16.11
C ASN A 927 14.84 -27.97 16.15
N LEU A 928 13.83 -27.21 15.73
CA LEU A 928 13.81 -25.76 15.80
C LEU A 928 13.29 -25.33 17.18
N ASN A 929 14.15 -24.73 18.00
CA ASN A 929 13.73 -24.14 19.27
C ASN A 929 13.10 -22.76 19.02
N VAL A 930 11.89 -22.56 19.53
CA VAL A 930 11.10 -21.34 19.37
C VAL A 930 10.95 -20.67 20.74
N SER A 931 11.15 -19.35 20.77
CA SER A 931 10.89 -18.51 21.93
C SER A 931 9.61 -17.72 21.72
N ALA A 932 8.78 -17.59 22.75
CA ALA A 932 7.62 -16.70 22.71
C ALA A 932 8.00 -15.21 22.54
N SER A 933 9.26 -14.84 22.77
CA SER A 933 9.77 -13.49 22.51
C SER A 933 10.22 -13.25 21.07
N GLU A 934 10.47 -14.32 20.31
CA GLU A 934 11.00 -14.28 18.95
C GLU A 934 10.24 -15.30 18.08
N PRO A 935 8.97 -15.01 17.74
CA PRO A 935 8.16 -15.89 16.92
C PRO A 935 8.72 -15.98 15.49
N VAL A 936 8.51 -17.13 14.85
CA VAL A 936 9.09 -17.44 13.54
C VAL A 936 8.06 -17.97 12.55
N HIS A 937 8.23 -17.59 11.29
CA HIS A 937 7.49 -18.07 10.13
C HIS A 937 8.32 -19.15 9.42
N LEU A 938 7.91 -20.41 9.55
CA LEU A 938 8.58 -21.55 8.92
C LEU A 938 8.03 -21.77 7.49
N ARG A 939 8.93 -21.79 6.50
CA ARG A 939 8.65 -21.96 5.07
C ARG A 939 9.49 -23.10 4.48
N PHE A 940 8.94 -23.73 3.45
CA PHE A 940 9.57 -24.81 2.69
C PHE A 940 9.58 -24.40 1.23
N ILE A 941 10.76 -24.18 0.66
CA ILE A 941 10.92 -23.55 -0.64
C ILE A 941 11.63 -24.52 -1.58
N VAL A 942 11.02 -24.74 -2.74
CA VAL A 942 11.58 -25.48 -3.86
C VAL A 942 11.88 -24.44 -4.94
N GLU A 943 13.15 -24.31 -5.32
CA GLU A 943 13.62 -23.32 -6.30
C GLU A 943 14.11 -24.06 -7.56
N SER A 944 13.67 -23.63 -8.74
CA SER A 944 14.24 -24.09 -10.02
C SER A 944 14.26 -22.92 -10.99
N ASP A 945 15.30 -22.86 -11.82
CA ASP A 945 15.41 -21.91 -12.93
C ASP A 945 14.79 -22.46 -14.23
N SER A 946 13.98 -23.52 -14.17
CA SER A 946 13.20 -24.01 -15.31
C SER A 946 11.84 -24.56 -14.88
N HIS A 947 11.02 -24.94 -15.86
CA HIS A 947 9.84 -25.76 -15.63
C HIS A 947 10.31 -27.16 -15.20
N THR A 948 9.72 -27.70 -14.14
CA THR A 948 10.05 -29.02 -13.60
C THR A 948 8.75 -29.74 -13.23
N ASN A 949 8.59 -30.98 -13.65
CA ASN A 949 7.39 -31.76 -13.37
C ASN A 949 7.47 -32.46 -11.99
N PHE A 950 6.65 -31.97 -11.05
CA PHE A 950 6.52 -32.50 -9.69
C PHE A 950 5.32 -33.44 -9.50
N TYR A 951 4.65 -33.90 -10.56
CA TYR A 951 3.39 -34.66 -10.48
C TYR A 951 3.53 -35.98 -9.69
N THR A 952 4.45 -36.85 -10.09
CA THR A 952 4.60 -38.20 -9.49
C THR A 952 5.54 -38.26 -8.28
N ALA A 953 6.29 -37.18 -8.04
CA ALA A 953 7.25 -37.08 -6.94
C ALA A 953 7.32 -35.62 -6.48
N ASN A 954 6.94 -35.37 -5.22
CA ASN A 954 6.95 -34.05 -4.60
C ASN A 954 6.86 -34.18 -3.07
N TRP A 955 7.23 -33.12 -2.37
CA TRP A 955 7.18 -33.01 -0.90
C TRP A 955 5.78 -32.70 -0.34
N ASN A 956 4.75 -32.48 -1.17
CA ASN A 956 3.42 -32.10 -0.71
C ASN A 956 2.77 -33.23 0.11
N GLY A 957 2.31 -32.92 1.32
CA GLY A 957 1.75 -33.90 2.25
C GLY A 957 2.74 -34.93 2.80
N GLN A 958 4.04 -34.82 2.45
CA GLN A 958 5.10 -35.72 2.93
C GLN A 958 5.90 -35.12 4.10
N ILE A 959 6.02 -33.79 4.15
CA ILE A 959 6.64 -33.08 5.26
C ILE A 959 5.68 -33.05 6.45
N SER A 960 6.22 -33.18 7.66
CA SER A 960 5.47 -32.96 8.90
C SER A 960 6.23 -32.03 9.85
N VAL A 961 5.50 -31.19 10.57
CA VAL A 961 6.04 -30.35 11.66
C VAL A 961 5.26 -30.66 12.92
N ASN A 962 5.93 -31.25 13.89
CA ASN A 962 5.40 -31.59 15.21
C ASN A 962 5.93 -30.56 16.22
N TYR A 963 5.08 -29.62 16.62
CA TYR A 963 5.44 -28.54 17.53
C TYR A 963 5.04 -28.88 18.95
N GLN A 964 6.03 -29.14 19.80
CA GLN A 964 5.86 -29.34 21.24
C GLN A 964 6.16 -28.02 21.96
N ALA A 965 5.15 -27.45 22.60
CA ALA A 965 5.25 -26.13 23.20
C ALA A 965 4.57 -26.04 24.57
N SER A 966 5.00 -25.04 25.32
CA SER A 966 4.52 -24.64 26.64
C SER A 966 4.05 -23.20 26.56
N THR A 967 2.83 -22.95 27.03
CA THR A 967 2.30 -21.60 27.25
C THR A 967 2.16 -21.33 28.75
N SER A 968 1.85 -20.08 29.09
CA SER A 968 1.55 -19.67 30.46
C SER A 968 0.32 -20.37 31.09
N ILE A 969 -0.48 -21.09 30.28
CA ILE A 969 -1.76 -21.68 30.70
C ILE A 969 -1.82 -23.20 30.44
N ASN A 970 -1.10 -23.73 29.44
CA ASN A 970 -0.88 -25.17 29.27
C ASN A 970 0.61 -25.48 29.02
N PRO A 971 1.30 -26.17 29.96
CA PRO A 971 2.72 -26.47 29.83
C PRO A 971 3.04 -27.62 28.87
N ASN A 972 2.04 -28.40 28.43
CA ASN A 972 2.23 -29.57 27.58
C ASN A 972 1.27 -29.51 26.39
N VAL A 973 1.75 -28.95 25.28
CA VAL A 973 0.96 -28.86 24.05
C VAL A 973 1.71 -29.45 22.88
N GLN A 974 0.95 -30.11 21.99
CA GLN A 974 1.44 -30.66 20.75
C GLN A 974 0.53 -30.28 19.58
N VAL A 975 1.12 -29.68 18.52
CA VAL A 975 0.44 -29.38 17.25
C VAL A 975 1.15 -30.09 16.11
N TYR A 976 0.37 -30.60 15.16
CA TYR A 976 0.89 -31.27 13.97
C TYR A 976 0.46 -30.50 12.73
N PHE A 977 1.43 -30.05 11.93
CA PHE A 977 1.23 -29.42 10.64
C PHE A 977 1.73 -30.32 9.51
N LEU A 978 1.07 -30.25 8.36
CA LEU A 978 1.52 -30.83 7.09
C LEU A 978 1.72 -29.66 6.11
N PRO A 979 2.91 -29.04 6.05
CA PRO A 979 3.16 -27.91 5.17
C PRO A 979 3.12 -28.32 3.70
N ILE A 980 2.72 -27.36 2.87
CA ILE A 980 2.78 -27.44 1.41
C ILE A 980 3.94 -26.56 0.95
N PRO A 981 4.99 -27.10 0.31
CA PRO A 981 6.10 -26.29 -0.16
C PRO A 981 5.74 -25.31 -1.29
N GLU A 982 6.52 -24.24 -1.38
CA GLU A 982 6.46 -23.24 -2.44
C GLU A 982 7.25 -23.77 -3.66
N TYR A 983 6.55 -24.11 -4.74
CA TYR A 983 7.15 -24.62 -5.99
C TYR A 983 7.32 -23.52 -7.04
N PRO A 984 8.33 -23.63 -7.93
CA PRO A 984 8.46 -22.71 -9.05
C PRO A 984 7.31 -22.94 -10.05
N SER A 985 6.75 -21.86 -10.57
CA SER A 985 5.50 -21.88 -11.33
C SER A 985 5.64 -21.10 -12.63
N PHE A 986 5.35 -21.79 -13.73
CA PHE A 986 5.36 -21.24 -15.08
C PHE A 986 4.19 -21.83 -15.88
N ALA A 987 3.40 -20.95 -16.49
CA ALA A 987 2.46 -21.35 -17.53
C ALA A 987 3.21 -21.54 -18.85
N VAL A 988 3.09 -22.72 -19.45
CA VAL A 988 3.59 -23.07 -20.78
C VAL A 988 2.72 -22.40 -21.83
N ASN A 989 3.35 -21.77 -22.80
CA ASN A 989 2.72 -21.05 -23.91
C ASN A 989 3.56 -21.27 -25.18
N GLN A 990 3.00 -21.05 -26.35
CA GLN A 990 3.63 -21.17 -27.67
C GLN A 990 4.29 -22.55 -27.90
N LEU A 991 3.66 -23.61 -27.37
CA LEU A 991 4.14 -24.98 -27.47
C LEU A 991 4.04 -25.49 -28.91
N THR A 992 5.20 -25.69 -29.54
CA THR A 992 5.33 -26.26 -30.88
C THR A 992 6.16 -27.54 -30.82
N ASN A 993 6.33 -28.21 -31.97
CA ASN A 993 7.12 -29.43 -32.01
C ASN A 993 8.60 -29.11 -31.72
N LYS A 994 9.25 -29.99 -30.97
CA LYS A 994 10.71 -30.06 -30.87
C LYS A 994 11.31 -30.14 -32.27
N LEU A 995 12.35 -29.36 -32.52
CA LEU A 995 12.92 -29.16 -33.85
C LEU A 995 13.97 -30.24 -34.16
N HIS A 996 14.12 -30.58 -35.44
CA HIS A 996 15.31 -31.22 -35.98
C HIS A 996 15.85 -30.36 -37.14
N VAL A 997 17.15 -30.40 -37.40
CA VAL A 997 17.74 -29.59 -38.49
C VAL A 997 17.09 -29.87 -39.84
N SER A 998 16.71 -31.12 -40.11
CA SER A 998 16.05 -31.54 -41.36
C SER A 998 14.60 -31.06 -41.52
N GLN A 999 14.04 -30.40 -40.50
CA GLN A 999 12.69 -29.80 -40.55
C GLN A 999 12.75 -28.28 -40.83
N LEU A 1000 13.95 -27.68 -40.76
CA LEU A 1000 14.16 -26.27 -41.06
C LEU A 1000 14.41 -26.09 -42.57
N PRO A 1001 14.12 -24.91 -43.15
CA PRO A 1001 14.40 -24.62 -44.55
C PRO A 1001 15.90 -24.81 -44.87
N ASN A 1002 16.21 -25.81 -45.68
CA ASN A 1002 17.59 -26.12 -46.07
C ASN A 1002 17.99 -25.28 -47.32
N PRO A 1003 19.06 -24.44 -47.27
CA PRO A 1003 19.54 -23.64 -48.39
C PRO A 1003 20.29 -24.44 -49.48
N GLY A 1004 20.16 -25.78 -49.51
CA GLY A 1004 20.84 -26.67 -50.46
C GLY A 1004 22.10 -27.35 -49.91
N LEU A 1005 22.28 -27.34 -48.59
CA LEU A 1005 23.39 -27.96 -47.88
C LEU A 1005 23.18 -29.49 -47.75
N SER A 1006 24.25 -30.26 -47.91
CA SER A 1006 24.28 -31.72 -47.75
C SER A 1006 25.69 -32.18 -47.32
N GLY A 1007 25.82 -33.38 -46.77
CA GLY A 1007 27.02 -33.83 -46.08
C GLY A 1007 27.04 -33.46 -44.59
N ASN A 1008 28.05 -33.93 -43.87
CA ASN A 1008 28.12 -33.83 -42.42
C ASN A 1008 28.62 -32.46 -41.93
N HIS A 1009 27.74 -31.65 -41.35
CA HIS A 1009 28.03 -30.33 -40.79
C HIS A 1009 27.72 -30.25 -39.29
N ASN A 1010 28.32 -29.28 -38.59
CA ASN A 1010 27.97 -28.98 -37.20
C ASN A 1010 26.92 -27.86 -37.16
N PHE A 1011 25.86 -28.02 -36.39
CA PHE A 1011 24.74 -27.08 -36.29
C PHE A 1011 24.54 -26.61 -34.86
N GLY A 1012 24.41 -25.30 -34.69
CA GLY A 1012 24.17 -24.67 -33.40
C GLY A 1012 23.11 -23.56 -33.50
N ILE A 1013 22.55 -23.13 -32.36
CA ILE A 1013 21.47 -22.14 -32.30
C ILE A 1013 21.80 -20.97 -31.37
N GLN A 1014 21.39 -19.76 -31.75
CA GLN A 1014 21.55 -18.54 -30.95
C GLN A 1014 20.35 -17.61 -31.09
N ILE A 1015 20.13 -16.74 -30.11
CA ILE A 1015 19.18 -15.63 -30.25
C ILE A 1015 19.66 -14.63 -31.34
N ASN A 1016 18.76 -14.16 -32.19
CA ASN A 1016 19.09 -13.27 -33.32
C ASN A 1016 19.36 -11.84 -32.84
N LYS A 1017 20.62 -11.37 -32.93
CA LYS A 1017 21.04 -10.06 -32.42
C LYS A 1017 20.86 -8.90 -33.42
N ASN A 1018 20.34 -9.14 -34.61
CA ASN A 1018 20.30 -8.16 -35.70
C ASN A 1018 19.14 -7.16 -35.57
N ILE A 1019 19.22 -6.28 -34.56
CA ILE A 1019 18.19 -5.30 -34.23
C ILE A 1019 18.62 -3.92 -34.74
N GLY A 1020 17.95 -3.44 -35.79
CA GLY A 1020 18.16 -2.10 -36.35
C GLY A 1020 17.38 -1.00 -35.65
N ASN A 1021 16.34 -1.34 -34.88
CA ASN A 1021 15.57 -0.39 -34.06
C ASN A 1021 15.09 -1.06 -32.77
N PHE A 1022 15.49 -0.50 -31.63
CA PHE A 1022 15.16 -1.01 -30.30
C PHE A 1022 13.89 -0.38 -29.70
N SER A 1023 13.36 0.71 -30.27
CA SER A 1023 12.28 1.50 -29.63
C SER A 1023 10.96 0.75 -29.46
N SER A 1024 10.71 -0.29 -30.25
CA SER A 1024 9.53 -1.16 -30.17
C SER A 1024 9.64 -2.32 -29.18
N LEU A 1025 10.82 -2.58 -28.60
CA LEU A 1025 11.06 -3.76 -27.76
C LEU A 1025 10.77 -3.49 -26.27
N GLY A 1026 11.24 -2.36 -25.75
CA GLY A 1026 11.25 -2.04 -24.31
C GLY A 1026 12.54 -2.47 -23.59
N THR A 1027 12.60 -2.24 -22.27
CA THR A 1027 13.72 -2.66 -21.40
C THR A 1027 13.24 -3.80 -20.49
N GLY A 1028 14.04 -4.85 -20.32
CA GLY A 1028 13.69 -6.02 -19.51
C GLY A 1028 14.61 -7.22 -19.77
N SER A 1029 14.23 -8.41 -19.32
CA SER A 1029 15.05 -9.63 -19.45
C SER A 1029 14.25 -10.89 -19.75
N PHE A 1030 14.76 -11.78 -20.57
CA PHE A 1030 14.29 -13.16 -20.63
C PHE A 1030 15.48 -14.08 -20.71
N TYR A 1031 15.32 -15.35 -20.34
CA TYR A 1031 16.36 -16.35 -20.56
C TYR A 1031 15.83 -17.50 -21.38
N TYR A 1032 16.74 -18.25 -21.98
CA TYR A 1032 16.41 -19.41 -22.79
C TYR A 1032 17.34 -20.58 -22.50
N ILE A 1033 16.78 -21.77 -22.63
CA ILE A 1033 17.43 -23.05 -22.41
C ILE A 1033 17.34 -23.86 -23.71
N ILE A 1034 18.48 -24.34 -24.18
CA ILE A 1034 18.54 -25.28 -25.31
C ILE A 1034 18.72 -26.68 -24.74
N LYS A 1035 17.75 -27.56 -24.99
CA LYS A 1035 17.80 -28.97 -24.62
C LYS A 1035 17.87 -29.86 -25.86
N ARG A 1036 18.60 -30.98 -25.80
CA ARG A 1036 18.60 -32.06 -26.79
C ARG A 1036 17.99 -33.31 -26.15
N GLY A 1037 16.90 -33.82 -26.69
CA GLY A 1037 16.07 -34.81 -25.99
C GLY A 1037 15.46 -34.17 -24.73
N ASN A 1038 16.06 -34.46 -23.57
CA ASN A 1038 15.82 -33.81 -22.28
C ASN A 1038 17.11 -33.20 -21.67
N ASP A 1039 18.27 -33.38 -22.30
CA ASP A 1039 19.58 -32.97 -21.75
C ASP A 1039 19.84 -31.50 -22.03
N ILE A 1040 20.29 -30.74 -21.02
CA ILE A 1040 20.58 -29.31 -21.15
C ILE A 1040 21.93 -29.11 -21.81
N LEU A 1041 21.94 -28.40 -22.94
CA LEU A 1041 23.15 -28.03 -23.67
C LEU A 1041 23.72 -26.70 -23.15
N ALA A 1042 22.87 -25.69 -22.98
CA ALA A 1042 23.24 -24.41 -22.35
C ALA A 1042 22.01 -23.62 -21.89
N LYS A 1043 22.24 -22.68 -20.96
CA LYS A 1043 21.27 -21.69 -20.49
C LYS A 1043 21.84 -20.29 -20.68
N ARG A 1044 21.07 -19.38 -21.29
CA ARG A 1044 21.52 -18.01 -21.59
C ARG A 1044 20.47 -16.97 -21.23
N VAL A 1045 20.88 -15.90 -20.58
CA VAL A 1045 20.03 -14.74 -20.28
C VAL A 1045 20.27 -13.63 -21.31
N VAL A 1046 19.19 -13.01 -21.76
CA VAL A 1046 19.17 -11.89 -22.70
C VAL A 1046 18.57 -10.69 -21.96
N VAL A 1047 19.33 -9.59 -21.90
CA VAL A 1047 18.88 -8.32 -21.34
C VAL A 1047 18.86 -7.28 -22.45
N ILE A 1048 17.76 -6.56 -22.57
CA ILE A 1048 17.51 -5.56 -23.62
C ILE A 1048 17.28 -4.21 -22.95
N SER A 1049 17.88 -3.15 -23.50
CA SER A 1049 17.70 -1.77 -23.06
C SER A 1049 17.39 -0.87 -24.26
N HIS A 1050 16.15 -0.40 -24.35
CA HIS A 1050 15.67 0.25 -25.57
C HIS A 1050 16.30 1.62 -25.83
N THR A 1051 16.49 2.46 -24.81
CA THR A 1051 17.09 3.80 -24.96
C THR A 1051 18.55 3.73 -25.38
N ASN A 1052 19.26 2.72 -24.89
CA ASN A 1052 20.70 2.59 -25.11
C ASN A 1052 21.00 1.80 -26.39
N SER A 1053 19.98 1.19 -27.02
CA SER A 1053 20.13 0.24 -28.14
C SER A 1053 21.09 -0.91 -27.82
N ILE A 1054 21.00 -1.44 -26.60
CA ILE A 1054 21.86 -2.52 -26.12
C ILE A 1054 21.07 -3.82 -25.99
N LEU A 1055 21.63 -4.89 -26.52
CA LEU A 1055 21.30 -6.28 -26.17
C LEU A 1055 22.55 -6.93 -25.57
N VAL A 1056 22.43 -7.47 -24.36
CA VAL A 1056 23.47 -8.29 -23.71
C VAL A 1056 22.97 -9.71 -23.60
N GLU A 1057 23.72 -10.65 -24.18
CA GLU A 1057 23.54 -12.09 -23.97
C GLU A 1057 24.63 -12.57 -23.00
N LYS A 1058 24.27 -13.32 -21.96
CA LYS A 1058 25.22 -13.95 -21.02
C LYS A 1058 24.93 -15.43 -20.84
N ASP A 1059 25.99 -16.22 -20.68
CA ASP A 1059 25.89 -17.59 -20.21
C ASP A 1059 25.52 -17.60 -18.71
N MET A 1060 24.47 -18.36 -18.34
CA MET A 1060 23.95 -18.35 -16.96
C MET A 1060 24.79 -19.20 -15.99
N THR A 1061 25.68 -20.08 -16.49
CA THR A 1061 26.52 -20.94 -15.66
C THR A 1061 27.81 -20.24 -15.25
N THR A 1062 28.39 -19.48 -16.19
CA THR A 1062 29.69 -18.80 -16.03
C THR A 1062 29.58 -17.28 -15.84
N GLY A 1063 28.41 -16.70 -16.08
CA GLY A 1063 28.17 -15.25 -16.03
C GLY A 1063 28.81 -14.44 -17.16
N GLN A 1064 29.50 -15.10 -18.11
CA GLN A 1064 30.27 -14.44 -19.17
C GLN A 1064 29.37 -13.86 -20.25
N THR A 1065 29.72 -12.67 -20.74
CA THR A 1065 29.04 -12.00 -21.86
C THR A 1065 29.44 -12.63 -23.19
N ILE A 1066 28.45 -12.93 -24.02
CA ILE A 1066 28.61 -13.59 -25.31
C ILE A 1066 28.60 -12.54 -26.42
N ASN A 1067 29.80 -12.12 -26.81
CA ASN A 1067 30.00 -11.14 -27.87
C ASN A 1067 29.90 -11.82 -29.25
N GLY A 1068 29.12 -11.22 -30.17
CA GLY A 1068 28.97 -11.71 -31.54
C GLY A 1068 28.26 -13.07 -31.67
N ILE A 1069 28.61 -13.80 -32.73
CA ILE A 1069 28.09 -15.12 -33.07
C ILE A 1069 28.86 -16.18 -32.28
N SER A 1070 28.15 -16.93 -31.46
CA SER A 1070 28.63 -18.06 -30.68
C SER A 1070 27.42 -18.96 -30.40
N PRO A 1071 27.04 -19.82 -31.35
CA PRO A 1071 25.86 -20.66 -31.22
C PRO A 1071 26.05 -21.78 -30.20
N ILE A 1072 24.93 -22.34 -29.73
CA ILE A 1072 24.90 -23.53 -28.86
C ILE A 1072 24.78 -24.75 -29.77
N ASP A 1073 25.87 -25.51 -29.91
CA ASP A 1073 25.95 -26.69 -30.77
C ASP A 1073 24.97 -27.79 -30.33
N PHE A 1074 24.05 -28.14 -31.23
CA PHE A 1074 22.93 -29.02 -30.92
C PHE A 1074 22.84 -30.25 -31.82
N TYR A 1075 23.46 -30.28 -33.00
CA TYR A 1075 23.46 -31.45 -33.89
C TYR A 1075 24.71 -31.47 -34.76
N THR A 1076 25.25 -32.66 -35.03
CA THR A 1076 26.29 -32.88 -36.04
C THR A 1076 25.83 -34.02 -36.94
N GLY A 1077 25.77 -33.79 -38.24
CA GLY A 1077 25.21 -34.75 -39.19
C GLY A 1077 24.82 -34.11 -40.52
N ASP A 1078 24.18 -34.89 -41.39
CA ASP A 1078 23.63 -34.38 -42.64
C ASP A 1078 22.22 -33.78 -42.40
N PRO A 1079 21.94 -32.54 -42.87
CA PRO A 1079 20.63 -31.91 -42.70
C PRO A 1079 19.54 -32.51 -43.60
N THR A 1080 19.88 -33.29 -44.62
CA THR A 1080 18.92 -33.95 -45.52
C THR A 1080 18.38 -35.27 -44.93
N ILE A 1081 19.05 -35.84 -43.92
CA ILE A 1081 18.65 -37.11 -43.31
C ILE A 1081 17.59 -36.85 -42.22
N VAL A 1082 16.38 -37.36 -42.46
CA VAL A 1082 15.29 -37.37 -41.47
C VAL A 1082 15.52 -38.53 -40.50
N ASN A 1083 16.21 -38.25 -39.39
CA ASN A 1083 16.36 -39.21 -38.30
C ASN A 1083 15.10 -39.20 -37.41
N GLY A 1084 14.43 -40.35 -37.30
CA GLY A 1084 13.30 -40.56 -36.37
C GLY A 1084 13.71 -40.73 -34.90
N ASP A 1085 14.98 -40.48 -34.57
CA ASP A 1085 15.54 -40.60 -33.23
C ASP A 1085 15.12 -39.40 -32.36
N SER A 1086 14.20 -39.66 -31.43
CA SER A 1086 13.70 -38.66 -30.47
C SER A 1086 14.80 -38.04 -29.61
N SER A 1087 15.94 -38.71 -29.41
CA SER A 1087 17.09 -38.15 -28.67
C SER A 1087 17.80 -37.03 -29.42
N LYS A 1088 17.57 -36.85 -30.73
CA LYS A 1088 18.17 -35.78 -31.55
C LYS A 1088 17.29 -34.54 -31.68
N LEU A 1089 16.03 -34.61 -31.22
CA LEU A 1089 15.11 -33.48 -31.24
C LEU A 1089 15.54 -32.42 -30.22
N ILE A 1090 15.50 -31.15 -30.62
CA ILE A 1090 15.87 -30.02 -29.76
C ILE A 1090 14.68 -29.24 -29.27
N THR A 1091 14.80 -28.71 -28.05
CA THR A 1091 13.80 -27.85 -27.42
C THR A 1091 14.44 -26.49 -27.15
N VAL A 1092 13.79 -25.42 -27.62
CA VAL A 1092 14.18 -24.02 -27.43
C VAL A 1092 13.18 -23.43 -26.44
N GLN A 1093 13.47 -23.54 -25.16
CA GLN A 1093 12.59 -23.09 -24.09
C GLN A 1093 12.94 -21.65 -23.73
N VAL A 1094 11.99 -20.73 -23.79
CA VAL A 1094 12.14 -19.36 -23.28
C VAL A 1094 11.44 -19.27 -21.93
N TYR A 1095 11.97 -18.42 -21.04
CA TYR A 1095 11.43 -18.17 -19.72
C TYR A 1095 11.32 -16.67 -19.43
N CYS A 1096 10.13 -16.25 -19.01
CA CYS A 1096 9.78 -14.88 -18.69
C CYS A 1096 9.34 -14.81 -17.22
N LYS A 1097 10.04 -14.05 -16.38
CA LYS A 1097 9.76 -13.97 -14.94
C LYS A 1097 8.58 -13.05 -14.63
N THR A 1098 8.44 -11.95 -15.36
CA THR A 1098 7.39 -10.94 -15.16
C THR A 1098 6.48 -10.79 -16.38
N GLY A 1099 5.36 -10.06 -16.21
CA GLY A 1099 4.52 -9.63 -17.34
C GLY A 1099 5.25 -8.70 -18.31
N GLY A 1100 6.20 -7.90 -17.82
CA GLY A 1100 7.07 -7.07 -18.65
C GLY A 1100 8.01 -7.90 -19.52
N ASP A 1101 8.66 -8.92 -18.93
CA ASP A 1101 9.55 -9.85 -19.65
C ASP A 1101 8.80 -10.64 -20.74
N TYR A 1102 7.56 -11.05 -20.46
CA TYR A 1102 6.72 -11.76 -21.42
C TYR A 1102 6.28 -10.85 -22.58
N ALA A 1103 5.90 -9.60 -22.29
CA ALA A 1103 5.60 -8.60 -23.32
C ALA A 1103 6.85 -8.28 -24.19
N LEU A 1104 8.01 -8.10 -23.55
CA LEU A 1104 9.30 -7.90 -24.22
C LEU A 1104 9.63 -9.06 -25.16
N PHE A 1105 9.53 -10.32 -24.70
CA PHE A 1105 9.82 -11.47 -25.56
C PHE A 1105 8.85 -11.57 -26.75
N ASN A 1106 7.55 -11.28 -26.57
CA ASN A 1106 6.62 -11.28 -27.69
C ASN A 1106 6.91 -10.17 -28.70
N ASN A 1107 7.24 -8.96 -28.24
CA ASN A 1107 7.68 -7.87 -29.13
C ASN A 1107 8.97 -8.24 -29.87
N TYR A 1108 9.89 -8.91 -29.20
CA TYR A 1108 11.14 -9.42 -29.77
C TYR A 1108 10.91 -10.51 -30.83
N ALA A 1109 10.06 -11.50 -30.53
CA ALA A 1109 9.67 -12.51 -31.49
C ALA A 1109 8.98 -11.89 -32.71
N ASN A 1110 8.06 -10.94 -32.50
CA ASN A 1110 7.38 -10.22 -33.57
C ASN A 1110 8.32 -9.41 -34.46
N TYR A 1111 9.37 -8.78 -33.87
CA TYR A 1111 10.42 -8.08 -34.62
C TYR A 1111 11.10 -9.00 -35.65
N PHE A 1112 11.33 -10.27 -35.28
CA PHE A 1112 11.87 -11.32 -36.14
C PHE A 1112 10.79 -12.21 -36.78
N GLN A 1113 9.59 -11.68 -37.03
CA GLN A 1113 8.49 -12.38 -37.73
C GLN A 1113 8.11 -13.75 -37.09
N GLY A 1114 8.17 -13.83 -35.76
CA GLY A 1114 7.93 -15.03 -34.96
C GLY A 1114 9.14 -15.95 -34.81
N LYS A 1115 10.30 -15.60 -35.38
CA LYS A 1115 11.51 -16.44 -35.44
C LYS A 1115 12.74 -15.78 -34.79
N PRO A 1116 12.73 -15.55 -33.46
CA PRO A 1116 13.82 -14.86 -32.76
C PRO A 1116 15.14 -15.64 -32.62
N PHE A 1117 15.25 -16.87 -33.12
CA PHE A 1117 16.46 -17.68 -33.04
C PHE A 1117 17.01 -17.99 -34.44
N THR A 1118 18.33 -17.84 -34.61
CA THR A 1118 19.04 -18.21 -35.82
C THR A 1118 19.82 -19.50 -35.60
N VAL A 1119 19.63 -20.46 -36.49
CA VAL A 1119 20.44 -21.69 -36.57
C VAL A 1119 21.60 -21.44 -37.53
N TYR A 1120 22.80 -21.73 -37.04
CA TYR A 1120 24.05 -21.62 -37.76
C TYR A 1120 24.59 -23.02 -38.10
N TYR A 1121 25.34 -23.12 -39.19
CA TYR A 1121 26.18 -24.28 -39.51
C TYR A 1121 27.66 -23.88 -39.59
N ASP A 1122 28.52 -24.80 -39.17
CA ASP A 1122 29.98 -24.62 -39.06
C ASP A 1122 30.34 -23.29 -38.37
N ASN A 1123 29.67 -23.05 -37.23
CA ASN A 1123 29.81 -21.95 -36.29
C ASN A 1123 29.40 -20.54 -36.77
N VAL A 1124 29.44 -20.23 -38.08
CA VAL A 1124 29.28 -18.85 -38.57
C VAL A 1124 28.27 -18.65 -39.70
N ASN A 1125 27.92 -19.69 -40.45
CA ASN A 1125 27.05 -19.55 -41.62
C ASN A 1125 25.57 -19.73 -41.22
N ILE A 1126 24.68 -18.85 -41.69
CA ILE A 1126 23.24 -18.98 -41.37
C ILE A 1126 22.65 -20.16 -42.15
N PHE A 1127 21.97 -21.05 -41.44
CA PHE A 1127 21.17 -22.13 -42.03
C PHE A 1127 19.71 -21.70 -42.18
N ALA A 1128 19.06 -21.32 -41.08
CA ALA A 1128 17.65 -20.90 -41.04
C ALA A 1128 17.29 -20.17 -39.73
N ASP A 1129 16.27 -19.32 -39.77
CA ASP A 1129 15.63 -18.76 -38.57
C ASP A 1129 14.44 -19.62 -38.11
N THR A 1130 14.27 -19.72 -36.78
CA THR A 1130 13.27 -20.55 -36.10
C THR A 1130 12.66 -19.87 -34.87
N SER A 1131 11.50 -20.35 -34.43
CA SER A 1131 10.81 -19.91 -33.21
C SER A 1131 11.37 -20.58 -31.96
N ALA A 1132 10.94 -20.09 -30.78
CA ALA A 1132 10.95 -20.91 -29.57
C ALA A 1132 10.06 -22.15 -29.78
N THR A 1133 10.36 -23.25 -29.08
CA THR A 1133 9.47 -24.43 -29.03
C THR A 1133 8.49 -24.37 -27.86
N ALA A 1134 8.80 -23.58 -26.83
CA ALA A 1134 7.91 -23.26 -25.73
C ALA A 1134 8.35 -21.95 -25.04
N VAL A 1135 7.38 -21.19 -24.54
CA VAL A 1135 7.57 -19.97 -23.74
C VAL A 1135 6.91 -20.19 -22.39
N ASN A 1136 7.71 -20.20 -21.34
CA ASN A 1136 7.32 -20.47 -19.96
C ASN A 1136 7.21 -19.15 -19.21
N THR A 1137 6.00 -18.75 -18.79
CA THR A 1137 5.77 -17.44 -18.18
C THR A 1137 5.27 -17.53 -16.75
N ALA A 1138 5.96 -16.84 -15.85
CA ALA A 1138 5.58 -16.65 -14.45
C ALA A 1138 4.73 -15.36 -14.26
N MET A 1139 4.36 -14.66 -15.34
CA MET A 1139 3.63 -13.39 -15.30
C MET A 1139 2.31 -13.41 -14.52
N TYR A 1140 1.74 -14.60 -14.33
CA TYR A 1140 0.46 -14.80 -13.65
C TYR A 1140 0.60 -15.11 -12.15
N ASN A 1141 1.82 -15.34 -11.64
CA ASN A 1141 2.07 -15.76 -10.26
C ASN A 1141 1.60 -14.74 -9.20
N THR A 1142 1.36 -13.48 -9.60
CA THR A 1142 0.74 -12.44 -8.75
C THR A 1142 -0.79 -12.57 -8.61
N LYS A 1143 -1.43 -13.40 -9.43
CA LYS A 1143 -2.87 -13.73 -9.39
C LYS A 1143 -3.09 -15.20 -9.00
N SER A 1144 -2.28 -16.12 -9.54
CA SER A 1144 -2.31 -17.56 -9.24
C SER A 1144 -1.01 -18.27 -9.58
N VAL A 1145 -0.66 -19.29 -8.80
CA VAL A 1145 0.39 -20.26 -9.09
C VAL A 1145 -0.14 -21.29 -10.10
N PHE A 1146 0.61 -21.51 -11.19
CA PHE A 1146 0.31 -22.48 -12.23
C PHE A 1146 1.23 -23.68 -12.19
N PHE A 1147 0.64 -24.88 -12.26
CA PHE A 1147 1.35 -26.11 -12.56
C PHE A 1147 0.63 -26.84 -13.69
N ASN A 1148 1.38 -27.40 -14.64
CA ASN A 1148 0.85 -27.99 -15.89
C ASN A 1148 -0.31 -27.18 -16.54
N ASN A 1149 -0.18 -25.85 -16.54
CA ASN A 1149 -1.14 -24.85 -17.01
C ASN A 1149 -2.48 -24.73 -16.27
N TRP A 1150 -2.62 -25.37 -15.10
CA TRP A 1150 -3.76 -25.21 -14.19
C TRP A 1150 -3.41 -24.36 -12.97
N GLY A 1151 -4.34 -23.50 -12.55
CA GLY A 1151 -4.23 -22.66 -11.35
C GLY A 1151 -5.59 -22.33 -10.73
N GLN A 1152 -5.58 -21.56 -9.63
CA GLN A 1152 -6.79 -21.04 -8.97
C GLN A 1152 -6.58 -19.64 -8.40
N PHE A 1153 -7.60 -18.81 -8.43
CA PHE A 1153 -7.58 -17.53 -7.74
C PHE A 1153 -8.95 -17.19 -7.16
N LEU A 1154 -8.94 -16.23 -6.24
CA LEU A 1154 -10.14 -15.58 -5.75
C LEU A 1154 -10.48 -14.43 -6.71
N TYR A 1155 -11.62 -14.53 -7.38
CA TYR A 1155 -12.13 -13.47 -8.24
C TYR A 1155 -13.23 -12.73 -7.50
N GLN A 1156 -13.15 -11.41 -7.40
CA GLN A 1156 -14.27 -10.62 -6.90
C GLN A 1156 -15.25 -10.41 -8.07
N PRO A 1157 -16.44 -11.04 -8.08
CA PRO A 1157 -17.54 -10.55 -8.91
C PRO A 1157 -17.83 -9.07 -8.59
N GLY A 1158 -18.42 -8.34 -9.52
CA GLY A 1158 -19.09 -7.08 -9.17
C GLY A 1158 -20.18 -7.31 -8.10
N SER A 1159 -20.85 -6.25 -7.64
CA SER A 1159 -21.95 -6.42 -6.68
C SER A 1159 -23.13 -7.19 -7.31
N PHE A 1160 -23.23 -8.48 -7.00
CA PHE A 1160 -24.33 -9.37 -7.39
C PHE A 1160 -24.96 -9.98 -6.13
N SER A 1161 -26.27 -10.23 -6.19
CA SER A 1161 -27.07 -10.73 -5.07
C SER A 1161 -26.98 -12.25 -4.94
N ASP A 1162 -27.44 -12.76 -3.79
CA ASP A 1162 -27.64 -14.18 -3.52
C ASP A 1162 -28.27 -14.93 -4.70
N TYR A 1163 -27.80 -16.16 -4.92
CA TYR A 1163 -28.27 -17.03 -5.99
C TYR A 1163 -28.30 -16.39 -7.40
N THR A 1164 -27.42 -15.43 -7.70
CA THR A 1164 -27.20 -14.92 -9.06
C THR A 1164 -25.75 -15.12 -9.49
N TYR A 1165 -25.56 -15.55 -10.73
CA TYR A 1165 -24.23 -15.71 -11.31
C TYR A 1165 -23.73 -14.38 -11.90
N GLY A 1166 -22.56 -13.91 -11.49
CA GLY A 1166 -21.96 -12.67 -12.02
C GLY A 1166 -21.53 -12.82 -13.48
N PRO A 1167 -21.38 -11.73 -14.27
CA PRO A 1167 -21.01 -11.77 -15.69
C PRO A 1167 -19.68 -12.50 -15.93
N PRO A 1168 -19.43 -13.00 -17.15
CA PRO A 1168 -18.19 -13.68 -17.48
C PRO A 1168 -16.98 -12.89 -17.02
N ILE A 1169 -15.97 -13.61 -16.50
CA ILE A 1169 -14.73 -13.00 -16.03
C ILE A 1169 -14.17 -12.08 -17.10
N GLN A 1170 -13.91 -10.82 -16.76
CA GLN A 1170 -13.40 -9.84 -17.73
C GLN A 1170 -12.08 -10.33 -18.35
N ALA A 1171 -11.85 -10.08 -19.65
CA ALA A 1171 -10.63 -10.50 -20.32
C ALA A 1171 -9.34 -9.96 -19.65
N THR A 1172 -9.45 -8.80 -18.98
CA THR A 1172 -8.41 -8.13 -18.19
C THR A 1172 -8.27 -8.63 -16.75
N ALA A 1173 -9.21 -9.39 -16.20
CA ALA A 1173 -9.17 -9.83 -14.79
C ALA A 1173 -7.93 -10.70 -14.47
N PHE A 1174 -7.40 -11.36 -15.50
CA PHE A 1174 -6.23 -12.22 -15.41
C PHE A 1174 -5.10 -11.80 -16.37
N THR A 1175 -5.10 -10.54 -16.81
CA THR A 1175 -3.90 -9.94 -17.42
C THR A 1175 -2.93 -9.50 -16.31
N ALA A 1176 -1.63 -9.55 -16.59
CA ALA A 1176 -0.68 -8.85 -15.75
C ALA A 1176 -0.89 -7.33 -15.89
N ASP A 1177 -0.61 -6.57 -14.84
CA ASP A 1177 -0.60 -5.11 -14.87
C ASP A 1177 0.62 -4.64 -15.68
N VAL A 1178 0.50 -4.62 -17.02
CA VAL A 1178 1.59 -4.26 -17.93
C VAL A 1178 1.64 -2.74 -18.11
N THR A 1179 2.14 -2.05 -17.10
CA THR A 1179 2.82 -0.77 -17.34
C THR A 1179 4.15 -1.05 -18.05
N THR A 1180 4.56 -0.14 -18.94
CA THR A 1180 5.83 -0.26 -19.66
C THR A 1180 7.00 -0.26 -18.67
N GLN A 1181 7.63 -1.42 -18.51
CA GLN A 1181 8.77 -1.73 -17.64
C GLN A 1181 8.46 -1.91 -16.15
N ASN A 1182 7.72 -2.97 -15.82
CA ASN A 1182 7.85 -3.57 -14.50
C ASN A 1182 9.18 -4.32 -14.41
N THR A 1183 10.03 -3.95 -13.47
CA THR A 1183 11.29 -4.64 -13.18
C THR A 1183 11.27 -5.13 -11.74
N TYR A 1184 12.09 -6.14 -11.46
CA TYR A 1184 12.25 -6.80 -10.16
C TYR A 1184 12.03 -5.84 -8.97
N PRO A 1185 11.37 -6.24 -7.86
CA PRO A 1185 11.11 -5.35 -6.72
C PRO A 1185 12.34 -4.59 -6.19
N GLN A 1186 13.54 -5.16 -6.37
CA GLN A 1186 14.85 -4.58 -6.02
C GLN A 1186 15.30 -3.42 -6.95
N CYS A 1187 14.71 -3.31 -8.15
CA CYS A 1187 14.96 -2.29 -9.17
C CYS A 1187 13.80 -1.29 -9.32
N GLN A 1188 12.69 -1.46 -8.57
CA GLN A 1188 11.59 -0.51 -8.61
C GLN A 1188 12.03 0.87 -8.10
N GLY A 1189 11.59 1.93 -8.81
CA GLY A 1189 12.00 3.31 -8.56
C GLY A 1189 13.21 3.79 -9.39
N ILE A 1190 13.92 2.89 -10.09
CA ILE A 1190 14.98 3.31 -11.02
C ILE A 1190 14.35 3.77 -12.34
N THR A 1191 14.40 5.08 -12.61
CA THR A 1191 13.83 5.70 -13.83
C THR A 1191 14.82 5.80 -15.00
N ASN A 1192 16.12 5.69 -14.74
CA ASN A 1192 17.15 5.68 -15.77
C ASN A 1192 17.27 4.27 -16.39
N ASN A 1193 16.99 4.14 -17.69
CA ASN A 1193 17.04 2.87 -18.43
C ASN A 1193 18.42 2.18 -18.44
N ALA A 1194 19.52 2.91 -18.27
CA ALA A 1194 20.87 2.34 -18.15
C ALA A 1194 21.09 1.71 -16.77
N ASP A 1195 20.78 2.45 -15.70
CA ASP A 1195 20.87 1.97 -14.32
C ASP A 1195 19.85 0.84 -14.07
N LEU A 1196 18.70 0.89 -14.74
CA LEU A 1196 17.67 -0.14 -14.71
C LEU A 1196 18.15 -1.44 -15.36
N ALA A 1197 18.76 -1.36 -16.54
CA ALA A 1197 19.37 -2.51 -17.19
C ALA A 1197 20.54 -3.08 -16.38
N ALA A 1198 21.36 -2.21 -15.76
CA ALA A 1198 22.43 -2.62 -14.85
C ALA A 1198 21.88 -3.29 -13.57
N CYS A 1199 20.77 -2.79 -13.02
CA CYS A 1199 20.08 -3.41 -11.89
C CYS A 1199 19.52 -4.78 -12.27
N ILE A 1200 18.80 -4.90 -13.39
CA ILE A 1200 18.31 -6.18 -13.94
C ILE A 1200 19.46 -7.20 -14.10
N LEU A 1201 20.61 -6.76 -14.62
CA LEU A 1201 21.81 -7.59 -14.81
C LEU A 1201 22.46 -8.07 -13.49
N ASN A 1202 22.17 -7.40 -12.38
CA ASN A 1202 22.70 -7.69 -11.04
C ASN A 1202 21.67 -8.35 -10.11
N THR A 1203 20.37 -8.23 -10.38
CA THR A 1203 19.32 -8.96 -9.67
C THR A 1203 19.39 -10.45 -9.93
N THR A 1204 19.04 -11.23 -8.91
CA THR A 1204 19.30 -12.67 -8.82
C THR A 1204 18.80 -13.51 -10.00
N THR A 1205 19.68 -14.42 -10.46
CA THR A 1205 19.40 -15.39 -11.53
C THR A 1205 18.23 -16.32 -11.21
N ASN A 1206 18.02 -16.65 -9.93
CA ASN A 1206 16.94 -17.50 -9.43
C ASN A 1206 15.55 -16.83 -9.60
N PRO A 1207 14.52 -17.49 -10.17
CA PRO A 1207 13.19 -16.91 -10.33
C PRO A 1207 12.38 -16.77 -9.04
N ASN A 1208 12.73 -17.48 -7.96
CA ASN A 1208 12.06 -17.36 -6.66
C ASN A 1208 12.69 -16.27 -5.77
N ALA A 1209 13.95 -15.89 -6.01
CA ALA A 1209 14.66 -14.86 -5.26
C ALA A 1209 14.13 -13.46 -5.62
N GLY A 1210 13.06 -13.02 -4.94
CA GLY A 1210 12.46 -11.71 -5.10
C GLY A 1210 10.94 -11.68 -5.09
N ASN A 1211 10.26 -12.84 -5.21
CA ASN A 1211 8.80 -12.92 -5.18
C ASN A 1211 8.21 -12.93 -3.74
N ASN A 1212 8.93 -12.33 -2.78
CA ASN A 1212 8.49 -12.12 -1.39
C ASN A 1212 7.50 -10.94 -1.30
N THR A 1213 6.46 -10.92 -2.13
CA THR A 1213 5.26 -10.13 -1.82
C THR A 1213 4.57 -10.78 -0.64
N VAL A 1214 4.33 -10.02 0.43
CA VAL A 1214 3.59 -10.47 1.61
C VAL A 1214 2.27 -11.10 1.18
N ALA A 1215 2.04 -12.34 1.62
CA ALA A 1215 0.83 -13.09 1.32
C ALA A 1215 -0.38 -12.44 2.01
N ASN A 1216 -1.12 -11.60 1.28
CA ASN A 1216 -2.47 -11.21 1.67
C ASN A 1216 -3.42 -12.39 1.40
N THR A 1217 -3.34 -13.38 2.29
CA THR A 1217 -4.30 -14.48 2.50
C THR A 1217 -4.70 -15.31 1.27
N VAL A 1218 -3.99 -16.42 1.06
CA VAL A 1218 -4.64 -17.66 0.64
C VAL A 1218 -4.18 -18.80 1.55
N ALA A 1219 -5.16 -19.52 2.12
CA ALA A 1219 -4.96 -20.86 2.65
C ALA A 1219 -6.14 -21.71 2.15
N GLN A 1220 -5.90 -22.91 1.63
CA GLN A 1220 -6.98 -23.80 1.26
C GLN A 1220 -6.74 -25.28 1.59
N MET A 1221 -7.81 -25.89 2.10
CA MET A 1221 -8.18 -27.30 2.09
C MET A 1221 -7.29 -28.33 2.83
N LYS A 1222 -7.64 -28.50 4.12
CA LYS A 1222 -7.58 -29.73 4.94
C LYS A 1222 -6.20 -30.26 5.38
N PRO A 1223 -5.73 -29.88 6.59
CA PRO A 1223 -5.08 -30.85 7.47
C PRO A 1223 -6.07 -31.98 7.83
N ARG A 1224 -5.64 -33.24 7.68
CA ARG A 1224 -6.45 -34.42 8.02
C ARG A 1224 -6.41 -34.66 9.53
N PHE A 1225 -7.52 -34.43 10.24
CA PHE A 1225 -7.65 -34.87 11.63
C PHE A 1225 -7.75 -36.41 11.69
N VAL A 1226 -6.62 -37.08 11.89
CA VAL A 1226 -6.62 -38.48 12.35
C VAL A 1226 -6.87 -38.47 13.85
N LYS A 1227 -8.13 -38.69 14.28
CA LYS A 1227 -8.39 -39.09 15.66
C LYS A 1227 -7.78 -40.49 15.86
N PRO A 1228 -6.81 -40.70 16.76
CA PRO A 1228 -6.56 -42.04 17.27
C PRO A 1228 -7.85 -42.47 17.98
N LYS A 1229 -8.56 -43.47 17.44
CA LYS A 1229 -9.62 -44.13 18.18
C LYS A 1229 -8.96 -44.85 19.36
N GLY A 1230 -9.07 -44.27 20.55
CA GLY A 1230 -8.86 -45.03 21.77
C GLY A 1230 -9.84 -46.19 21.79
N HIS A 1231 -9.34 -47.43 21.75
CA HIS A 1231 -10.17 -48.60 22.04
C HIS A 1231 -10.56 -48.55 23.51
N VAL A 1232 -11.77 -48.04 23.79
CA VAL A 1232 -12.49 -48.42 25.01
C VAL A 1232 -13.09 -49.80 24.72
N MET A 1233 -12.55 -50.83 25.39
CA MET A 1233 -13.20 -52.14 25.42
C MET A 1233 -14.59 -51.99 26.04
N ILE A 1234 -15.60 -52.48 25.32
CA ILE A 1234 -16.93 -52.69 25.88
C ILE A 1234 -16.84 -53.84 26.88
N PHE A 1235 -17.39 -53.64 28.08
CA PHE A 1235 -17.83 -54.74 28.93
C PHE A 1235 -19.33 -54.58 29.18
N MET A 1236 -20.05 -55.63 28.77
CA MET A 1236 -21.52 -55.79 28.72
C MET A 1236 -22.23 -54.99 27.62
#